data_AF-A0A3N2PAE7-F1
#
_entry.id   AF-A0A3N2PAE7-F1
#
_cell.length_a   1.000
_cell.length_b   1.000
_cell.length_c   1.000
_cell.angle_alpha   90.00
_cell.angle_beta   90.00
_cell.angle_gamma   90.00
#
_symmetry.space_group_name_H-M   'P 1'
#
loop_
_entity.id
_entity.type
_entity.pdbx_description
1 polymer ?
#
loop_
_entity_poly.entity_id
_entity_poly.type
_entity_poly.pdbx_seq_one_letter_code
_entity_poly.pdbx_strand_id
1 'polypeptide(L)'
;MKSRVWRRTGLIAALVLAMVLSTGGVVLAAAPLRIMIVGDSITQGSSGDITWRYHLYQHLLNAGVSFDLVGDRTDLYNNVTEQHGDQTYPYPFDRHHHAQWGRPVALEKDTIQAAVSSTGAEVVLVLLGINDLIWFSHSPARVADDMRTFVNNARAANPSVTIVIGHTLSRYDIFEKVYLSQAETADLNARYDALAASMSTSASRVVTTSDPPGWDPAVHTWDGTHPNSTGEARIAAAFANALSRVGIGRSFIGPTEVAWPSVGPAVSTTSLNRAIRLNWSATPGATGYLIEQRVVKPSNESTFTRLPYPVADTTWTTEGLAGAQVDYRLVPTKGLMTGQPGNHSRAVFGGVVPGQVTLNGSPGPTDNESQLWWTATPEATGYYIEVMDLARDPDTWTRLPWAVSATSFRPGLLYAGNWYRWRVVPVNGVLEGPASEPIEIRTTGVPQYTRFFALGDSYSAGIGNQDSKADQECGVSPNTWAYLARAPWDPQPELLACSGATTVDVDLYQKGRIPWHAPGPTLITMTIGGNDVGFAPELKDCILSTVQCTHREPALNAAIDNLYDRLRLLYRDLRLRAPGADIFVAGYPQLVAPGLPCPIAINAALDDDERRMIVRLGVRLNNVIQQAAFDAGVVAFTGEVMSRFAGNQHAACGVEPWINDLVLSYLESSFHPFEPGNLAYALALNDRRQLVNTNGAVRRPL
;
A
#
# COMPACT_ATOMS: atom_id res chain seq x y z
N MET A 1 24.37 -86.03 1.39
CA MET A 1 25.65 -86.04 0.63
C MET A 1 26.76 -85.80 1.63
N LYS A 2 27.58 -86.83 1.92
CA LYS A 2 29.02 -86.92 1.54
C LYS A 2 29.82 -85.65 1.94
N SER A 3 30.95 -85.67 2.64
CA SER A 3 31.84 -86.72 3.17
C SER A 3 33.07 -86.03 3.79
N ARG A 4 33.57 -86.55 4.93
CA ARG A 4 34.99 -86.81 5.36
C ARG A 4 36.07 -85.73 5.07
N VAL A 5 37.01 -85.42 5.96
CA VAL A 5 38.20 -86.22 6.43
C VAL A 5 38.86 -85.39 7.56
N TRP A 6 38.96 -85.85 8.82
CA TRP A 6 40.01 -86.63 9.50
C TRP A 6 41.42 -86.00 9.67
N ARG A 7 41.70 -85.60 10.92
CA ARG A 7 42.89 -85.84 11.80
C ARG A 7 44.32 -85.51 11.32
N ARG A 8 45.08 -84.82 12.20
CA ARG A 8 46.23 -85.32 13.03
C ARG A 8 46.96 -84.13 13.68
N THR A 9 46.89 -83.93 15.01
CA THR A 9 47.89 -84.35 16.05
C THR A 9 49.31 -83.90 15.73
N GLY A 10 49.88 -82.91 16.43
CA GLY A 10 50.56 -83.00 17.75
C GLY A 10 51.69 -81.95 17.75
N LEU A 11 52.31 -81.48 18.84
CA LEU A 11 52.47 -81.92 20.22
C LEU A 11 53.12 -80.73 20.98
N ILE A 12 52.74 -80.56 22.26
CA ILE A 12 53.58 -80.19 23.43
C ILE A 12 54.32 -78.83 23.44
N ALA A 13 53.93 -77.96 24.38
CA ALA A 13 54.76 -77.64 25.55
C ALA A 13 53.96 -76.87 26.61
N ALA A 14 54.06 -77.32 27.85
CA ALA A 14 53.40 -76.78 29.03
C ALA A 14 53.85 -75.33 29.30
N LEU A 15 52.88 -74.42 29.45
CA LEU A 15 53.13 -73.11 30.04
C LEU A 15 53.07 -73.22 31.56
N VAL A 16 54.22 -72.98 32.17
CA VAL A 16 54.46 -72.80 33.60
C VAL A 16 53.57 -71.68 34.12
N LEU A 17 52.79 -71.98 35.15
CA LEU A 17 52.05 -71.01 35.95
C LEU A 17 53.05 -70.24 36.82
N ALA A 18 53.54 -69.10 36.33
CA ALA A 18 54.25 -68.12 37.14
C ALA A 18 53.22 -67.11 37.69
N MET A 19 52.91 -67.20 38.98
CA MET A 19 52.29 -66.10 39.71
C MET A 19 53.21 -64.89 39.67
N VAL A 20 52.89 -63.92 38.83
CA VAL A 20 53.44 -62.56 38.94
C VAL A 20 52.48 -61.77 39.82
N LEU A 21 52.93 -61.47 41.04
CA LEU A 21 52.39 -60.38 41.84
C LEU A 21 52.56 -59.08 41.04
N SER A 22 51.55 -58.68 40.27
CA SER A 22 51.47 -57.31 39.79
C SER A 22 50.99 -56.45 40.95
N THR A 23 51.90 -55.67 41.53
CA THR A 23 51.55 -54.54 42.39
C THR A 23 50.64 -53.60 41.60
N GLY A 24 49.32 -53.77 41.76
CA GLY A 24 48.32 -52.83 41.29
C GLY A 24 48.45 -51.55 42.11
N GLY A 25 49.40 -50.69 41.71
CA GLY A 25 49.41 -49.32 42.15
C GLY A 25 48.12 -48.69 41.67
N VAL A 26 47.21 -48.38 42.59
CA VAL A 26 46.13 -47.43 42.35
C VAL A 26 46.84 -46.12 42.02
N VAL A 27 46.89 -45.77 40.73
CA VAL A 27 47.22 -44.40 40.33
C VAL A 27 46.02 -43.56 40.76
N LEU A 28 46.08 -43.00 41.98
CA LEU A 28 45.18 -41.92 42.37
C LEU A 28 45.36 -40.81 41.32
N ALA A 29 44.32 -40.53 40.55
CA ALA A 29 44.29 -39.36 39.69
C ALA A 29 44.59 -38.14 40.59
N ALA A 30 45.56 -37.31 40.20
CA ALA A 30 45.87 -36.09 40.93
C ALA A 30 44.58 -35.26 41.08
N ALA A 31 44.36 -34.71 42.29
CA ALA A 31 43.21 -33.86 42.56
C ALA A 31 43.16 -32.69 41.55
N PRO A 32 41.97 -32.25 41.11
CA PRO A 32 41.85 -31.13 40.20
C PRO A 32 42.41 -29.85 40.83
N LEU A 33 43.12 -29.08 40.03
CA LEU A 33 43.69 -27.78 40.41
C LEU A 33 42.58 -26.80 40.80
N ARG A 34 42.65 -26.21 41.99
CA ARG A 34 41.62 -25.29 42.50
C ARG A 34 41.93 -23.86 42.09
N ILE A 35 41.17 -23.32 41.13
CA ILE A 35 41.39 -21.99 40.54
C ILE A 35 40.31 -21.02 41.03
N MET A 36 40.71 -19.99 41.77
CA MET A 36 39.82 -18.92 42.20
C MET A 36 39.94 -17.70 41.30
N ILE A 37 38.81 -17.21 40.82
CA ILE A 37 38.74 -16.01 39.97
C ILE A 37 38.21 -14.85 40.80
N VAL A 38 39.04 -13.83 41.00
CA VAL A 38 38.77 -12.65 41.83
C VAL A 38 38.63 -11.42 40.92
N GLY A 39 37.64 -10.57 41.18
CA GLY A 39 37.51 -9.36 40.39
C GLY A 39 36.29 -8.50 40.73
N ASP A 40 36.03 -7.55 39.85
CA ASP A 40 34.93 -6.59 39.98
C ASP A 40 33.79 -6.85 38.98
N SER A 41 33.13 -5.80 38.49
CA SER A 41 32.06 -5.89 37.49
C SER A 41 32.52 -6.53 36.18
N ILE A 42 33.76 -6.28 35.75
CA ILE A 42 34.33 -6.88 34.53
C ILE A 42 34.47 -8.40 34.69
N THR A 43 34.69 -8.87 35.91
CA THR A 43 34.85 -10.31 36.20
C THR A 43 33.55 -10.99 36.59
N GLN A 44 32.71 -10.31 37.36
CA GLN A 44 31.39 -10.81 37.69
C GLN A 44 30.57 -10.97 36.41
N GLY A 45 30.60 -10.00 35.50
CA GLY A 45 29.76 -9.99 34.32
C GLY A 45 28.29 -9.72 34.65
N SER A 46 27.49 -9.51 33.63
CA SER A 46 26.07 -9.18 33.76
C SER A 46 25.17 -10.14 32.99
N SER A 47 23.87 -10.12 33.29
CA SER A 47 22.88 -11.01 32.66
C SER A 47 23.07 -11.10 31.15
N GLY A 48 23.05 -12.34 30.62
CA GLY A 48 23.21 -12.60 29.19
C GLY A 48 24.65 -12.51 28.66
N ASP A 49 25.66 -12.24 29.50
CA ASP A 49 27.06 -12.21 29.06
C ASP A 49 27.64 -13.61 28.87
N ILE A 50 28.44 -13.76 27.82
CA ILE A 50 29.40 -14.84 27.71
C ILE A 50 30.68 -14.35 28.40
N THR A 51 30.78 -14.56 29.71
CA THR A 51 31.85 -13.98 30.52
C THR A 51 33.23 -14.52 30.14
N TRP A 52 34.29 -13.77 30.40
CA TRP A 52 35.67 -14.24 30.18
C TRP A 52 35.98 -15.50 31.01
N ARG A 53 35.27 -15.69 32.14
CA ARG A 53 35.31 -16.91 32.95
C ARG A 53 34.86 -18.12 32.14
N TYR A 54 33.76 -18.01 31.39
CA TYR A 54 33.30 -19.06 30.48
C TYR A 54 34.34 -19.36 29.39
N HIS A 55 34.87 -18.31 28.75
CA HIS A 55 35.87 -18.49 27.69
C HIS A 55 37.16 -19.16 28.22
N LEU A 56 37.63 -18.76 29.40
CA LEU A 56 38.79 -19.37 30.05
C LEU A 56 38.50 -20.82 30.46
N TYR A 57 37.33 -21.08 31.05
CA TYR A 57 36.89 -22.43 31.42
C TYR A 57 36.93 -23.38 30.21
N GLN A 58 36.32 -22.98 29.08
CA GLN A 58 36.31 -23.76 27.86
C GLN A 58 37.74 -23.98 27.32
N HIS A 59 38.59 -22.96 27.37
CA HIS A 59 39.98 -23.08 26.94
C HIS A 59 40.78 -24.07 27.79
N LEU A 60 40.64 -24.02 29.12
CA LEU A 60 41.34 -24.91 30.04
C LEU A 60 40.88 -26.38 29.88
N LEU A 61 39.58 -26.60 29.71
CA LEU A 61 39.05 -27.93 29.38
C LEU A 61 39.63 -28.45 28.06
N ASN A 62 39.62 -27.62 27.02
CA ASN A 62 40.17 -27.98 25.70
C ASN A 62 41.69 -28.16 25.72
N ALA A 63 42.38 -27.58 26.70
CA ALA A 63 43.81 -27.77 26.94
C ALA A 63 44.12 -29.04 27.76
N GLY A 64 43.10 -29.79 28.22
CA GLY A 64 43.26 -31.00 29.01
C GLY A 64 43.66 -30.75 30.46
N VAL A 65 43.41 -29.53 30.99
CA VAL A 65 43.69 -29.21 32.39
C VAL A 65 42.61 -29.86 33.27
N SER A 66 43.03 -30.55 34.34
CA SER A 66 42.13 -31.01 35.40
C SER A 66 42.02 -29.90 36.45
N PHE A 67 40.86 -29.24 36.54
CA PHE A 67 40.66 -28.10 37.43
C PHE A 67 39.21 -28.02 37.96
N ASP A 68 39.05 -27.26 39.04
CA ASP A 68 37.80 -26.89 39.70
C ASP A 68 37.81 -25.37 39.88
N LEU A 69 36.80 -24.65 39.38
CA LEU A 69 36.67 -23.24 39.72
C LEU A 69 36.11 -23.13 41.13
N VAL A 70 36.70 -22.27 41.94
CA VAL A 70 36.31 -22.12 43.35
C VAL A 70 36.00 -20.68 43.68
N GLY A 71 35.15 -20.48 44.69
CA GLY A 71 34.66 -19.18 45.10
C GLY A 71 33.35 -19.30 45.86
N ASP A 72 32.91 -18.20 46.45
CA ASP A 72 31.67 -18.09 47.24
C ASP A 72 30.47 -17.61 46.41
N ARG A 73 30.69 -17.27 45.12
CA ARG A 73 29.67 -16.75 44.22
C ARG A 73 29.58 -17.55 42.93
N THR A 74 28.40 -17.50 42.33
CA THR A 74 28.11 -18.05 41.00
C THR A 74 27.30 -17.08 40.14
N ASP A 75 26.96 -15.91 40.67
CA ASP A 75 25.95 -15.01 40.14
C ASP A 75 26.51 -13.90 39.23
N LEU A 76 25.64 -13.42 38.35
CA LEU A 76 25.81 -12.22 37.54
C LEU A 76 25.15 -11.01 38.23
N TYR A 77 25.50 -9.82 37.76
CA TYR A 77 24.69 -8.63 38.02
C TYR A 77 23.59 -8.48 36.96
N ASN A 78 22.35 -8.27 37.38
CA ASN A 78 21.27 -7.94 36.46
C ASN A 78 21.29 -6.45 36.15
N ASN A 79 21.86 -6.09 35.01
CA ASN A 79 21.96 -4.69 34.56
C ASN A 79 20.62 -4.08 34.12
N VAL A 80 19.54 -4.87 34.03
CA VAL A 80 18.21 -4.40 33.64
C VAL A 80 17.38 -4.06 34.86
N THR A 81 17.42 -4.91 35.90
CA THR A 81 16.70 -4.69 37.16
C THR A 81 17.56 -4.03 38.23
N GLU A 82 18.85 -3.85 37.97
CA GLU A 82 19.87 -3.32 38.88
C GLU A 82 20.07 -4.18 40.15
N GLN A 83 19.91 -5.50 40.04
CA GLN A 83 19.97 -6.44 41.17
C GLN A 83 21.15 -7.42 41.07
N HIS A 84 21.69 -7.81 42.23
CA HIS A 84 22.67 -8.90 42.33
C HIS A 84 21.96 -10.27 42.40
N GLY A 85 22.71 -11.37 42.19
CA GLY A 85 22.18 -12.73 42.35
C GLY A 85 21.61 -13.34 41.07
N ASP A 86 21.79 -12.71 39.92
CA ASP A 86 21.25 -13.21 38.64
C ASP A 86 21.97 -14.47 38.17
N GLN A 87 21.26 -15.37 37.50
CA GLN A 87 21.80 -16.67 37.07
C GLN A 87 21.70 -16.87 35.55
N THR A 88 21.45 -15.80 34.80
CA THR A 88 21.11 -15.85 33.37
C THR A 88 22.36 -15.90 32.49
N TYR A 89 23.10 -17.01 32.59
CA TYR A 89 24.21 -17.32 31.69
C TYR A 89 23.70 -17.95 30.38
N PRO A 90 24.26 -17.58 29.21
CA PRO A 90 23.88 -18.19 27.94
C PRO A 90 24.21 -19.69 27.83
N TYR A 91 25.23 -20.16 28.55
CA TYR A 91 25.74 -21.53 28.46
C TYR A 91 26.02 -22.13 29.84
N PRO A 92 25.93 -23.46 30.00
CA PRO A 92 26.37 -24.14 31.21
C PRO A 92 27.91 -24.22 31.29
N PHE A 93 28.47 -23.98 32.48
CA PHE A 93 29.87 -24.18 32.86
C PHE A 93 29.99 -24.15 34.39
N ASP A 94 31.17 -24.43 34.93
CA ASP A 94 31.45 -24.18 36.34
C ASP A 94 31.50 -22.67 36.60
N ARG A 95 30.60 -22.17 37.45
CA ARG A 95 30.38 -20.72 37.61
C ARG A 95 31.10 -20.13 38.80
N HIS A 96 31.75 -20.93 39.64
CA HIS A 96 32.30 -20.42 40.90
C HIS A 96 33.34 -19.31 40.68
N HIS A 97 33.21 -18.23 41.45
CA HIS A 97 34.12 -17.10 41.44
C HIS A 97 34.05 -16.34 42.78
N HIS A 98 35.00 -15.44 43.00
CA HIS A 98 35.05 -14.49 44.10
C HIS A 98 35.12 -13.06 43.55
N ALA A 99 34.14 -12.71 42.71
CA ALA A 99 34.08 -11.39 42.07
C ALA A 99 32.76 -10.68 42.39
N GLN A 100 32.83 -9.38 42.61
CA GLN A 100 31.68 -8.57 43.02
C GLN A 100 31.68 -7.22 42.28
N TRP A 101 30.55 -6.85 41.70
CA TRP A 101 30.39 -5.60 40.98
C TRP A 101 30.85 -4.40 41.82
N GLY A 102 31.70 -3.55 41.23
CA GLY A 102 32.25 -2.36 41.88
C GLY A 102 33.36 -2.62 42.91
N ARG A 103 33.85 -3.86 43.08
CA ARG A 103 34.89 -4.20 44.07
C ARG A 103 36.23 -3.51 43.74
N PRO A 104 36.84 -2.76 44.67
CA PRO A 104 38.22 -2.26 44.54
C PRO A 104 39.24 -3.19 45.23
N VAL A 105 40.51 -3.10 44.85
CA VAL A 105 41.64 -3.75 45.54
C VAL A 105 41.72 -3.32 47.00
N ALA A 106 41.45 -2.03 47.26
CA ALA A 106 41.48 -1.44 48.59
C ALA A 106 40.59 -2.16 49.63
N LEU A 107 39.52 -2.83 49.19
CA LEU A 107 38.67 -3.66 50.04
C LEU A 107 38.99 -5.15 49.91
N GLU A 108 39.32 -5.61 48.70
CA GLU A 108 39.58 -7.04 48.46
C GLU A 108 40.83 -7.57 49.17
N LYS A 109 41.84 -6.72 49.36
CA LYS A 109 43.06 -7.10 50.08
C LYS A 109 42.78 -7.66 51.48
N ASP A 110 41.71 -7.22 52.14
CA ASP A 110 41.36 -7.60 53.51
C ASP A 110 40.50 -8.88 53.58
N THR A 111 39.93 -9.35 52.46
CA THR A 111 39.07 -10.55 52.41
C THR A 111 39.74 -11.76 51.78
N ILE A 112 40.73 -11.56 50.91
CA ILE A 112 41.32 -12.62 50.11
C ILE A 112 41.90 -13.77 50.94
N GLN A 113 42.49 -13.50 52.11
CA GLN A 113 43.07 -14.55 52.96
C GLN A 113 42.00 -15.56 53.41
N ALA A 114 40.82 -15.07 53.79
CA ALA A 114 39.72 -15.93 54.19
C ALA A 114 39.17 -16.74 53.01
N ALA A 115 39.04 -16.11 51.83
CA ALA A 115 38.57 -16.76 50.61
C ALA A 115 39.53 -17.86 50.13
N VAL A 116 40.85 -17.61 50.10
CA VAL A 116 41.86 -18.63 49.73
C VAL A 116 41.83 -19.78 50.73
N SER A 117 41.72 -19.50 52.03
CA SER A 117 41.70 -20.52 53.08
C SER A 117 40.46 -21.41 52.99
N SER A 118 39.27 -20.83 52.80
CA SER A 118 38.00 -21.57 52.79
C SER A 118 37.81 -22.39 51.51
N THR A 119 38.31 -21.89 50.38
CA THR A 119 38.19 -22.56 49.09
C THR A 119 39.34 -23.52 48.83
N GLY A 120 40.48 -23.38 49.51
CA GLY A 120 41.70 -24.14 49.22
C GLY A 120 42.31 -23.76 47.87
N ALA A 121 42.17 -22.51 47.44
CA ALA A 121 42.66 -22.06 46.14
C ALA A 121 44.18 -22.24 46.00
N GLU A 122 44.59 -22.86 44.90
CA GLU A 122 45.99 -23.06 44.51
C GLU A 122 46.43 -22.03 43.46
N VAL A 123 45.47 -21.51 42.70
CA VAL A 123 45.68 -20.44 41.73
C VAL A 123 44.66 -19.34 41.97
N VAL A 124 45.11 -18.09 42.00
CA VAL A 124 44.27 -16.90 42.09
C VAL A 124 44.46 -16.07 40.84
N LEU A 125 43.39 -15.87 40.07
CA LEU A 125 43.35 -14.96 38.93
C LEU A 125 42.65 -13.69 39.38
N VAL A 126 43.34 -12.56 39.42
CA VAL A 126 42.78 -11.30 39.93
C VAL A 126 42.75 -10.23 38.84
N LEU A 127 41.56 -9.69 38.54
CA LEU A 127 41.40 -8.52 37.68
C LEU A 127 40.72 -7.41 38.50
N LEU A 128 41.54 -6.52 39.05
CA LEU A 128 41.10 -5.42 39.93
C LEU A 128 42.02 -4.19 39.78
N GLY A 129 41.46 -3.02 40.09
CA GLY A 129 42.20 -1.75 40.15
C GLY A 129 41.46 -0.60 39.47
N ILE A 130 40.56 -0.89 38.53
CA ILE A 130 39.83 0.19 37.82
C ILE A 130 38.90 0.95 38.77
N ASN A 131 38.19 0.26 39.68
CA ASN A 131 37.34 0.96 40.66
C ASN A 131 38.17 1.84 41.60
N ASP A 132 39.36 1.40 42.01
CA ASP A 132 40.26 2.18 42.85
C ASP A 132 40.69 3.49 42.17
N LEU A 133 41.08 3.42 40.90
CA LEU A 133 41.50 4.58 40.12
C LEU A 133 40.34 5.57 39.91
N ILE A 134 39.14 5.07 39.63
CA ILE A 134 38.02 5.89 39.15
C ILE A 134 37.09 6.35 40.27
N TRP A 135 36.65 5.43 41.11
CA TRP A 135 35.59 5.71 42.10
C TRP A 135 36.14 6.02 43.48
N PHE A 136 37.38 5.59 43.77
CA PHE A 136 38.07 5.87 45.04
C PHE A 136 39.18 6.91 44.87
N SER A 137 39.45 7.36 43.64
CA SER A 137 40.47 8.37 43.31
C SER A 137 41.86 8.03 43.86
N HIS A 138 42.18 6.73 43.95
CA HIS A 138 43.48 6.27 44.40
C HIS A 138 44.53 6.43 43.28
N SER A 139 45.75 6.82 43.66
CA SER A 139 46.85 6.86 42.70
C SER A 139 47.29 5.45 42.30
N PRO A 140 47.85 5.24 41.09
CA PRO A 140 48.38 3.93 40.69
C PRO A 140 49.38 3.33 41.68
N ALA A 141 50.20 4.18 42.32
CA ALA A 141 51.13 3.76 43.38
C ALA A 141 50.40 3.14 44.58
N ARG A 142 49.34 3.80 45.06
CA ARG A 142 48.54 3.29 46.18
C ARG A 142 47.86 1.98 45.84
N VAL A 143 47.29 1.85 44.64
CA VAL A 143 46.63 0.61 44.20
C VAL A 143 47.63 -0.54 44.12
N ALA A 144 48.86 -0.30 43.65
CA ALA A 144 49.92 -1.30 43.65
C ALA A 144 50.35 -1.74 45.06
N ASP A 145 50.37 -0.84 46.04
CA ASP A 145 50.62 -1.18 47.45
C ASP A 145 49.48 -1.99 48.07
N ASP A 146 48.23 -1.67 47.72
CA ASP A 146 47.06 -2.45 48.12
C ASP A 146 47.09 -3.85 47.49
N MET A 147 47.51 -3.98 46.22
CA MET A 147 47.72 -5.27 45.55
C MET A 147 48.87 -6.07 46.16
N ARG A 148 49.94 -5.41 46.62
CA ARG A 148 51.00 -6.06 47.41
C ARG A 148 50.45 -6.70 48.68
N THR A 149 49.58 -5.97 49.37
CA THR A 149 48.91 -6.46 50.59
C THR A 149 48.01 -7.65 50.26
N PHE A 150 47.23 -7.56 49.18
CA PHE A 150 46.42 -8.68 48.66
C PHE A 150 47.28 -9.94 48.41
N VAL A 151 48.41 -9.81 47.71
CA VAL A 151 49.33 -10.93 47.43
C VAL A 151 49.87 -11.56 48.71
N ASN A 152 50.28 -10.75 49.70
CA ASN A 152 50.77 -11.23 50.99
C ASN A 152 49.68 -11.97 51.77
N ASN A 153 48.45 -11.45 51.78
CA ASN A 153 47.32 -12.05 52.47
C ASN A 153 46.87 -13.37 51.82
N ALA A 154 46.89 -13.46 50.48
CA ALA A 154 46.68 -14.73 49.78
C ALA A 154 47.74 -15.79 50.14
N ARG A 155 49.03 -15.38 50.23
CA ARG A 155 50.13 -16.26 50.64
C ARG A 155 50.07 -16.69 52.10
N ALA A 156 49.54 -15.85 52.98
CA ALA A 156 49.33 -16.20 54.38
C ALA A 156 48.33 -17.36 54.53
N ALA A 157 47.36 -17.47 53.62
CA ALA A 157 46.43 -18.60 53.55
C ALA A 157 47.05 -19.83 52.88
N ASN A 158 47.72 -19.65 51.73
CA ASN A 158 48.40 -20.72 51.01
C ASN A 158 49.80 -20.25 50.56
N PRO A 159 50.88 -20.66 51.25
CA PRO A 159 52.25 -20.25 50.92
C PRO A 159 52.73 -20.64 49.52
N SER A 160 52.04 -21.57 48.84
CA SER A 160 52.38 -22.05 47.49
C SER A 160 51.44 -21.53 46.40
N VAL A 161 50.52 -20.62 46.72
CA VAL A 161 49.53 -20.11 45.76
C VAL A 161 50.21 -19.45 44.55
N THR A 162 49.76 -19.78 43.35
CA THR A 162 50.13 -19.06 42.13
C THR A 162 49.15 -17.91 41.90
N ILE A 163 49.66 -16.70 41.67
CA ILE A 163 48.82 -15.50 41.50
C ILE A 163 49.07 -14.92 40.11
N VAL A 164 48.00 -14.73 39.35
CA VAL A 164 47.99 -14.06 38.05
C VAL A 164 47.26 -12.73 38.19
N ILE A 165 47.99 -11.62 38.07
CA ILE A 165 47.44 -10.27 38.15
C ILE A 165 47.09 -9.80 36.73
N GLY A 166 45.82 -9.54 36.48
CA GLY A 166 45.34 -8.96 35.24
C GLY A 166 45.78 -7.50 35.08
N HIS A 167 46.24 -7.14 33.90
CA HIS A 167 46.39 -5.74 33.52
C HIS A 167 45.03 -5.03 33.59
N THR A 168 45.00 -3.91 34.30
CA THR A 168 43.83 -3.03 34.42
C THR A 168 43.48 -2.46 33.04
N LEU A 169 42.21 -2.53 32.68
CA LEU A 169 41.72 -2.14 31.36
C LEU A 169 41.38 -0.64 31.32
N SER A 170 41.79 0.03 30.26
CA SER A 170 41.41 1.42 29.98
C SER A 170 39.92 1.54 29.62
N ARG A 171 39.38 2.76 29.68
CA ARG A 171 37.95 3.05 29.47
C ARG A 171 37.72 4.00 28.29
N TYR A 172 36.46 4.13 27.90
CA TYR A 172 36.02 5.03 26.85
C TYR A 172 34.72 5.73 27.27
N ASP A 173 34.57 7.02 26.95
CA ASP A 173 33.31 7.73 27.08
C ASP A 173 32.53 7.59 25.77
N ILE A 174 31.42 6.86 25.80
CA ILE A 174 30.61 6.59 24.61
C ILE A 174 29.84 7.82 24.11
N PHE A 175 29.65 8.83 24.95
CA PHE A 175 28.91 10.05 24.61
C PHE A 175 29.85 11.13 24.09
N GLU A 176 30.92 11.41 24.82
CA GLU A 176 31.93 12.41 24.45
C GLU A 176 32.96 11.88 23.43
N LYS A 177 32.98 10.57 23.20
CA LYS A 177 33.88 9.87 22.27
C LYS A 177 35.36 10.08 22.59
N VAL A 178 35.70 10.03 23.87
CA VAL A 178 37.07 10.22 24.36
C VAL A 178 37.55 9.01 25.16
N TYR A 179 38.84 8.70 25.04
CA TYR A 179 39.47 7.67 25.85
C TYR A 179 39.71 8.18 27.27
N LEU A 180 39.43 7.32 28.25
CA LEU A 180 39.53 7.63 29.67
C LEU A 180 40.60 6.75 30.33
N SER A 181 41.33 7.34 31.26
CA SER A 181 42.21 6.63 32.21
C SER A 181 43.37 5.85 31.58
N GLN A 182 43.78 6.21 30.36
CA GLN A 182 44.86 5.51 29.63
C GLN A 182 46.20 5.63 30.35
N ALA A 183 46.55 6.83 30.84
CA ALA A 183 47.82 7.06 31.53
C ALA A 183 47.85 6.37 32.90
N GLU A 184 46.75 6.45 33.64
CA GLU A 184 46.62 5.85 34.98
C GLU A 184 46.64 4.33 34.92
N THR A 185 45.94 3.72 33.95
CA THR A 185 45.96 2.26 33.76
C THR A 185 47.32 1.77 33.26
N ALA A 186 47.99 2.51 32.36
CA ALA A 186 49.36 2.18 31.94
C ALA A 186 50.37 2.26 33.09
N ASP A 187 50.32 3.31 33.93
CA ASP A 187 51.18 3.41 35.13
C ASP A 187 50.89 2.29 36.13
N LEU A 188 49.60 1.97 36.35
CA LEU A 188 49.23 0.87 37.24
C LEU A 188 49.72 -0.48 36.72
N ASN A 189 49.58 -0.76 35.42
CA ASN A 189 50.02 -2.02 34.81
C ASN A 189 51.54 -2.17 34.90
N ALA A 190 52.31 -1.11 34.63
CA ALA A 190 53.76 -1.12 34.82
C ALA A 190 54.17 -1.40 36.28
N ARG A 191 53.38 -0.90 37.24
CA ARG A 191 53.59 -1.19 38.67
C ARG A 191 53.21 -2.61 39.04
N TYR A 192 52.15 -3.17 38.46
CA TYR A 192 51.80 -4.58 38.63
C TYR A 192 52.89 -5.49 38.05
N ASP A 193 53.48 -5.16 36.91
CA ASP A 193 54.63 -5.89 36.34
C ASP A 193 55.84 -5.89 37.29
N ALA A 194 56.20 -4.70 37.79
CA ALA A 194 57.29 -4.56 38.76
C ALA A 194 56.98 -5.30 40.09
N LEU A 195 55.74 -5.24 40.55
CA LEU A 195 55.27 -5.95 41.74
C LEU A 195 55.39 -7.46 41.55
N ALA A 196 54.87 -8.00 40.45
CA ALA A 196 54.94 -9.43 40.15
C ALA A 196 56.39 -9.91 40.06
N ALA A 197 57.26 -9.18 39.35
CA ALA A 197 58.67 -9.51 39.24
C ALA A 197 59.38 -9.53 40.62
N SER A 198 59.08 -8.56 41.48
CA SER A 198 59.70 -8.46 42.81
C SER A 198 59.17 -9.49 43.82
N MET A 199 57.91 -9.91 43.70
CA MET A 199 57.27 -10.79 44.67
C MET A 199 57.30 -12.26 44.28
N SER A 200 57.56 -12.62 43.02
CA SER A 200 57.54 -14.02 42.54
C SER A 200 58.66 -14.85 43.15
N THR A 201 58.34 -16.03 43.70
CA THR A 201 59.32 -16.99 44.25
C THR A 201 59.23 -18.33 43.52
N SER A 202 60.05 -19.32 43.89
CA SER A 202 59.89 -20.69 43.35
C SER A 202 58.69 -21.42 43.95
N ALA A 203 58.31 -21.12 45.20
CA ALA A 203 57.19 -21.74 45.89
C ALA A 203 55.83 -21.10 45.53
N SER A 204 55.80 -19.78 45.31
CA SER A 204 54.58 -19.04 44.95
C SER A 204 54.89 -18.09 43.80
N ARG A 205 54.45 -18.48 42.59
CA ARG A 205 54.65 -17.69 41.37
C ARG A 205 53.67 -16.52 41.34
N VAL A 206 54.19 -15.31 41.13
CA VAL A 206 53.36 -14.14 40.78
C VAL A 206 53.72 -13.73 39.35
N VAL A 207 52.72 -13.63 38.49
CA VAL A 207 52.86 -13.18 37.11
C VAL A 207 51.74 -12.20 36.76
N THR A 208 51.98 -11.33 35.79
CA THR A 208 50.95 -10.48 35.19
C THR A 208 50.41 -11.10 33.90
N THR A 209 49.21 -10.70 33.50
CA THR A 209 48.81 -10.81 32.09
C THR A 209 49.53 -9.76 31.25
N SER A 210 49.49 -9.87 29.92
CA SER A 210 49.66 -8.67 29.09
C SER A 210 48.31 -7.95 28.98
N ASP A 211 48.28 -6.79 28.32
CA ASP A 211 47.01 -6.24 27.83
C ASP A 211 46.30 -7.30 26.95
N PRO A 212 44.97 -7.38 27.00
CA PRO A 212 44.23 -8.24 26.09
C PRO A 212 44.61 -7.93 24.64
N PRO A 213 44.81 -8.95 23.78
CA PRO A 213 45.28 -8.73 22.41
C PRO A 213 44.38 -7.72 21.69
N GLY A 214 44.97 -6.64 21.15
CA GLY A 214 44.24 -5.61 20.42
C GLY A 214 43.15 -4.89 21.22
N TRP A 215 43.26 -4.84 22.56
CA TRP A 215 42.28 -4.16 23.40
C TRP A 215 42.03 -2.71 22.96
N ASP A 216 40.77 -2.35 22.91
CA ASP A 216 40.28 -1.03 22.57
C ASP A 216 38.92 -0.88 23.28
N PRO A 217 38.80 -0.06 24.32
CA PRO A 217 37.54 0.07 25.04
C PRO A 217 36.41 0.64 24.17
N ALA A 218 36.70 1.40 23.11
CA ALA A 218 35.65 1.90 22.21
C ALA A 218 34.99 0.78 21.38
N VAL A 219 35.69 -0.33 21.17
CA VAL A 219 35.24 -1.46 20.34
C VAL A 219 34.85 -2.68 21.18
N HIS A 220 35.55 -2.90 22.30
CA HIS A 220 35.49 -4.14 23.07
C HIS A 220 34.67 -4.03 24.35
N THR A 221 34.02 -2.90 24.59
CA THR A 221 33.08 -2.72 25.68
C THR A 221 31.70 -2.39 25.13
N TRP A 222 30.65 -2.62 25.92
CA TRP A 222 29.31 -2.23 25.55
C TRP A 222 28.92 -0.83 26.06
N ASP A 223 29.52 -0.34 27.14
CA ASP A 223 29.25 1.00 27.72
C ASP A 223 30.51 1.86 27.91
N GLY A 224 31.64 1.47 27.33
CA GLY A 224 32.92 2.11 27.54
C GLY A 224 33.75 1.54 28.69
N THR A 225 33.19 0.63 29.50
CA THR A 225 33.87 0.04 30.67
C THR A 225 33.75 -1.48 30.71
N HIS A 226 32.54 -2.00 30.56
CA HIS A 226 32.24 -3.42 30.69
C HIS A 226 32.42 -4.14 29.35
N PRO A 227 33.14 -5.26 29.31
CA PRO A 227 33.47 -5.94 28.07
C PRO A 227 32.21 -6.43 27.36
N ASN A 228 32.16 -6.27 26.04
CA ASN A 228 31.21 -6.99 25.20
C ASN A 228 31.74 -8.42 24.94
N SER A 229 30.97 -9.29 24.26
CA SER A 229 31.40 -10.69 24.06
C SER A 229 32.77 -10.85 23.38
N THR A 230 33.16 -9.95 22.49
CA THR A 230 34.52 -9.91 21.92
C THR A 230 35.55 -9.54 23.01
N GLY A 231 35.28 -8.50 23.80
CA GLY A 231 36.14 -8.10 24.92
C GLY A 231 36.33 -9.19 25.97
N GLU A 232 35.26 -9.91 26.32
CA GLU A 232 35.29 -11.04 27.25
C GLU A 232 36.24 -12.14 26.77
N ALA A 233 36.16 -12.51 25.49
CA ALA A 233 37.07 -13.50 24.90
C ALA A 233 38.53 -13.04 24.91
N ARG A 234 38.79 -11.74 24.71
CA ARG A 234 40.15 -11.17 24.73
C ARG A 234 40.74 -11.16 26.14
N ILE A 235 39.94 -10.86 27.17
CA ILE A 235 40.36 -10.93 28.58
C ILE A 235 40.73 -12.38 28.93
N ALA A 236 39.89 -13.34 28.54
CA ALA A 236 40.18 -14.77 28.73
C ALA A 236 41.50 -15.19 28.06
N ALA A 237 41.78 -14.67 26.85
CA ALA A 237 43.03 -14.91 26.15
C ALA A 237 44.26 -14.40 26.93
N ALA A 238 44.16 -13.21 27.53
CA ALA A 238 45.23 -12.64 28.34
C ALA A 238 45.56 -13.53 29.56
N PHE A 239 44.54 -13.99 30.28
CA PHE A 239 44.70 -14.88 31.42
C PHE A 239 45.20 -16.28 31.03
N ALA A 240 44.66 -16.88 29.97
CA ALA A 240 45.12 -18.17 29.45
C ALA A 240 46.61 -18.13 29.05
N ASN A 241 47.03 -17.05 28.39
CA ASN A 241 48.44 -16.86 28.01
C ASN A 241 49.34 -16.70 29.25
N ALA A 242 48.90 -15.98 30.28
CA ALA A 242 49.64 -15.86 31.52
C ALA A 242 49.75 -17.20 32.28
N LEU A 243 48.66 -17.96 32.33
CA LEU A 243 48.64 -19.30 32.93
C LEU A 243 49.60 -20.27 32.22
N SER A 244 49.68 -20.20 30.90
CA SER A 244 50.61 -21.03 30.13
C SER A 244 52.09 -20.76 30.49
N ARG A 245 52.44 -19.52 30.88
CA ARG A 245 53.81 -19.16 31.31
C ARG A 245 54.19 -19.73 32.67
N VAL A 246 53.20 -20.11 33.48
CA VAL A 246 53.42 -20.80 34.77
C VAL A 246 53.14 -22.31 34.68
N GLY A 247 53.01 -22.84 33.46
CA GLY A 247 52.85 -24.28 33.20
C GLY A 247 51.42 -24.79 33.33
N ILE A 248 50.42 -23.91 33.40
CA ILE A 248 49.01 -24.29 33.49
C ILE A 248 48.36 -24.15 32.11
N GLY A 249 47.98 -25.29 31.52
CA GLY A 249 47.37 -25.34 30.20
C GLY A 249 48.32 -24.92 29.08
N ARG A 250 47.79 -24.22 28.07
CA ARG A 250 48.52 -23.74 26.89
C ARG A 250 48.08 -22.32 26.52
N SER A 251 48.82 -21.66 25.64
CA SER A 251 48.42 -20.35 25.09
C SER A 251 47.04 -20.42 24.45
N PHE A 252 46.31 -19.30 24.47
CA PHE A 252 44.89 -19.24 24.09
C PHE A 252 44.65 -19.70 22.65
N ILE A 253 43.67 -20.59 22.46
CA ILE A 253 43.20 -21.04 21.15
C ILE A 253 41.68 -20.94 21.16
N GLY A 254 41.15 -19.86 20.57
CA GLY A 254 39.72 -19.59 20.53
C GLY A 254 39.40 -18.35 19.69
N PRO A 255 38.11 -18.10 19.40
CA PRO A 255 37.71 -16.90 18.69
C PRO A 255 37.99 -15.67 19.56
N THR A 256 38.64 -14.66 18.99
CA THR A 256 38.81 -13.35 19.62
C THR A 256 37.78 -12.34 19.12
N GLU A 257 36.83 -12.76 18.28
CA GLU A 257 35.66 -12.01 17.83
C GLU A 257 34.42 -12.87 18.07
N VAL A 258 33.50 -12.38 18.90
CA VAL A 258 32.36 -13.16 19.38
C VAL A 258 31.10 -12.30 19.32
N ALA A 259 30.12 -12.76 18.54
CA ALA A 259 28.82 -12.11 18.46
C ALA A 259 28.01 -12.34 19.75
N TRP A 260 27.15 -11.38 20.11
CA TRP A 260 26.20 -11.60 21.20
C TRP A 260 25.19 -12.67 20.79
N PRO A 261 24.96 -13.73 21.59
CA PRO A 261 24.03 -14.79 21.23
C PRO A 261 22.56 -14.38 21.39
N SER A 262 22.28 -13.25 22.06
CA SER A 262 20.90 -12.81 22.34
C SER A 262 20.11 -12.54 21.05
N VAL A 263 18.93 -13.12 20.97
CA VAL A 263 17.99 -12.95 19.86
C VAL A 263 16.84 -12.04 20.29
N GLY A 264 16.36 -11.20 19.37
CA GLY A 264 15.24 -10.31 19.63
C GLY A 264 13.97 -11.05 20.05
N PRO A 265 13.22 -10.51 21.01
CA PRO A 265 12.00 -11.15 21.49
C PRO A 265 10.92 -11.09 20.41
N ALA A 266 9.93 -11.98 20.51
CA ALA A 266 8.75 -11.90 19.67
C ALA A 266 8.01 -10.58 19.95
N VAL A 267 7.64 -9.87 18.89
CA VAL A 267 6.89 -8.61 19.00
C VAL A 267 5.39 -8.88 18.82
N SER A 268 4.59 -8.42 19.77
CA SER A 268 3.13 -8.40 19.65
C SER A 268 2.68 -7.03 19.15
N THR A 269 1.62 -7.00 18.34
CA THR A 269 1.17 -5.78 17.65
C THR A 269 -0.31 -5.54 17.92
N THR A 270 -0.67 -4.32 18.29
CA THR A 270 -2.06 -3.87 18.44
C THR A 270 -2.33 -2.76 17.42
N SER A 271 -3.31 -2.96 16.55
CA SER A 271 -3.75 -1.95 15.59
C SER A 271 -4.56 -0.85 16.30
N LEU A 272 -4.21 0.40 16.04
CA LEU A 272 -4.86 1.62 16.53
C LEU A 272 -5.23 2.51 15.33
N ASN A 273 -6.06 3.54 15.54
CA ASN A 273 -6.39 4.48 14.45
C ASN A 273 -5.11 5.18 13.97
N ARG A 274 -4.69 4.90 12.72
CA ARG A 274 -3.47 5.41 12.09
C ARG A 274 -2.19 5.15 12.88
N ALA A 275 -2.20 4.16 13.77
CA ALA A 275 -1.05 3.80 14.59
C ALA A 275 -1.00 2.29 14.86
N ILE A 276 0.18 1.81 15.25
CA ILE A 276 0.41 0.43 15.70
C ILE A 276 1.19 0.51 17.02
N ARG A 277 0.69 -0.16 18.05
CA ARG A 277 1.42 -0.35 19.31
C ARG A 277 2.12 -1.70 19.29
N LEU A 278 3.42 -1.69 19.54
CA LEU A 278 4.30 -2.84 19.66
C LEU A 278 4.52 -3.12 21.15
N ASN A 279 4.49 -4.39 21.56
CA ASN A 279 4.87 -4.81 22.91
C ASN A 279 5.69 -6.11 22.87
N TRP A 280 6.66 -6.26 23.75
CA TRP A 280 7.52 -7.46 23.83
C TRP A 280 8.01 -7.70 25.26
N SER A 281 8.58 -8.88 25.51
CA SER A 281 9.23 -9.20 26.80
C SER A 281 10.69 -8.70 26.82
N ALA A 282 11.18 -8.31 27.99
CA ALA A 282 12.59 -7.94 28.13
C ALA A 282 13.51 -9.15 27.83
N THR A 283 14.58 -8.90 27.08
CA THR A 283 15.69 -9.82 26.83
C THR A 283 16.73 -9.66 27.93
N PRO A 284 17.18 -10.75 28.58
CA PRO A 284 18.21 -10.67 29.61
C PRO A 284 19.45 -9.93 29.13
N GLY A 285 19.89 -8.95 29.91
CA GLY A 285 21.07 -8.14 29.61
C GLY A 285 20.84 -6.96 28.67
N ALA A 286 19.71 -6.92 27.94
CA ALA A 286 19.46 -5.86 26.97
C ALA A 286 19.13 -4.53 27.66
N THR A 287 19.83 -3.47 27.25
CA THR A 287 19.58 -2.09 27.67
C THR A 287 18.67 -1.34 26.69
N GLY A 288 18.29 -1.96 25.58
CA GLY A 288 17.36 -1.39 24.61
C GLY A 288 17.08 -2.31 23.42
N TYR A 289 16.28 -1.82 22.48
CA TYR A 289 15.86 -2.56 21.28
C TYR A 289 15.88 -1.66 20.06
N LEU A 290 16.57 -2.08 19.01
CA LEU A 290 16.42 -1.49 17.69
C LEU A 290 15.18 -2.11 17.04
N ILE A 291 14.28 -1.24 16.56
CA ILE A 291 13.09 -1.65 15.82
C ILE A 291 13.45 -1.65 14.34
N GLU A 292 13.26 -2.80 13.70
CA GLU A 292 13.36 -2.93 12.26
C GLU A 292 11.97 -3.13 11.68
N GLN A 293 11.65 -2.36 10.65
CA GLN A 293 10.35 -2.38 10.00
C GLN A 293 10.48 -2.55 8.49
N ARG A 294 9.42 -3.09 7.87
CA ARG A 294 9.31 -3.21 6.43
C ARG A 294 7.86 -3.01 6.00
N VAL A 295 7.62 -1.97 5.18
CA VAL A 295 6.32 -1.78 4.52
C VAL A 295 6.10 -2.88 3.49
N VAL A 296 4.98 -3.60 3.60
CA VAL A 296 4.62 -4.67 2.67
C VAL A 296 4.04 -4.04 1.41
N LYS A 297 4.69 -4.28 0.27
CA LYS A 297 4.24 -3.85 -1.06
C LYS A 297 3.79 -5.07 -1.87
N PRO A 298 2.88 -4.91 -2.86
CA PRO A 298 2.47 -6.00 -3.74
C PRO A 298 3.63 -6.70 -4.47
N SER A 299 4.74 -5.99 -4.73
CA SER A 299 5.91 -6.55 -5.40
C SER A 299 6.82 -7.40 -4.51
N ASN A 300 6.51 -7.60 -3.21
CA ASN A 300 7.32 -8.35 -2.23
C ASN A 300 8.81 -7.91 -2.06
N GLU A 301 9.27 -6.90 -2.79
CA GLU A 301 10.64 -6.39 -2.79
C GLU A 301 10.85 -5.28 -1.76
N SER A 302 10.69 -5.58 -0.47
CA SER A 302 11.18 -4.68 0.56
C SER A 302 12.12 -5.39 1.53
N THR A 303 13.21 -4.70 1.86
CA THR A 303 14.15 -5.09 2.91
C THR A 303 13.73 -4.46 4.22
N PHE A 304 14.07 -5.08 5.35
CA PHE A 304 13.90 -4.43 6.65
C PHE A 304 14.78 -3.18 6.73
N THR A 305 14.20 -2.10 7.23
CA THR A 305 14.88 -0.84 7.54
C THR A 305 14.85 -0.62 9.04
N ARG A 306 15.97 -0.17 9.60
CA ARG A 306 16.14 0.05 11.04
C ARG A 306 15.75 1.48 11.41
N LEU A 307 15.01 1.66 12.51
CA LEU A 307 14.78 2.99 13.08
C LEU A 307 16.09 3.56 13.67
N PRO A 308 16.30 4.89 13.67
CA PRO A 308 17.61 5.47 13.96
C PRO A 308 18.16 5.18 15.36
N TYR A 309 17.29 5.02 16.36
CA TYR A 309 17.69 4.89 17.77
C TYR A 309 17.05 3.66 18.43
N PRO A 310 17.75 3.00 19.35
CA PRO A 310 17.15 1.96 20.17
C PRO A 310 16.16 2.57 21.17
N VAL A 311 15.12 1.81 21.49
CA VAL A 311 14.16 2.15 22.54
C VAL A 311 14.50 1.39 23.82
N ALA A 312 14.53 2.07 24.96
CA ALA A 312 14.83 1.43 26.26
C ALA A 312 13.62 0.64 26.81
N ASP A 313 12.41 1.07 26.47
CA ASP A 313 11.16 0.45 26.90
C ASP A 313 10.90 -0.89 26.20
N THR A 314 9.90 -1.61 26.71
CA THR A 314 9.35 -2.84 26.12
C THR A 314 8.07 -2.61 25.31
N THR A 315 7.77 -1.35 25.03
CA THR A 315 6.63 -0.91 24.24
C THR A 315 7.05 0.24 23.31
N TRP A 316 6.42 0.32 22.14
CA TRP A 316 6.61 1.42 21.19
C TRP A 316 5.34 1.65 20.38
N THR A 317 5.03 2.90 20.06
CA THR A 317 3.91 3.22 19.15
C THR A 317 4.44 3.94 17.92
N THR A 318 4.01 3.49 16.75
CA THR A 318 4.36 4.07 15.45
C THR A 318 3.11 4.50 14.72
N GLU A 319 3.18 5.60 13.97
CA GLU A 319 2.08 6.15 13.18
C GLU A 319 2.29 5.87 11.69
N GLY A 320 1.20 5.84 10.93
CA GLY A 320 1.24 5.53 9.51
C GLY A 320 -0.06 5.77 8.76
N LEU A 321 -0.06 5.39 7.48
CA LEU A 321 -1.25 5.47 6.64
C LEU A 321 -2.24 4.36 7.03
N ALA A 322 -3.50 4.71 7.28
CA ALA A 322 -4.55 3.75 7.55
C ALA A 322 -4.60 2.64 6.48
N GLY A 323 -4.73 1.39 6.91
CA GLY A 323 -4.74 0.20 6.06
C GLY A 323 -3.37 -0.29 5.60
N ALA A 324 -2.28 0.46 5.79
CA ALA A 324 -0.97 0.03 5.34
C ALA A 324 -0.45 -1.14 6.19
N GLN A 325 0.18 -2.12 5.54
CA GLN A 325 0.72 -3.31 6.19
C GLN A 325 2.22 -3.17 6.41
N VAL A 326 2.69 -3.52 7.60
CA VAL A 326 4.11 -3.42 7.99
C VAL A 326 4.50 -4.65 8.80
N ASP A 327 5.67 -5.22 8.48
CA ASP A 327 6.33 -6.24 9.29
C ASP A 327 7.29 -5.55 10.27
N TYR A 328 7.24 -5.91 11.56
CA TYR A 328 8.17 -5.44 12.60
C TYR A 328 8.99 -6.59 13.16
N ARG A 329 10.27 -6.38 13.41
CA ARG A 329 11.11 -7.26 14.23
C ARG A 329 12.04 -6.45 15.12
N LEU A 330 12.50 -7.05 16.21
CA LEU A 330 13.33 -6.40 17.21
C LEU A 330 14.75 -6.97 17.17
N VAL A 331 15.73 -6.11 17.42
CA VAL A 331 17.13 -6.49 17.66
C VAL A 331 17.51 -5.97 19.05
N PRO A 332 17.85 -6.83 20.01
CA PRO A 332 18.20 -6.37 21.35
C PRO A 332 19.57 -5.71 21.31
N THR A 333 19.76 -4.69 22.13
CA THR A 333 21.03 -3.98 22.29
C THR A 333 21.45 -4.02 23.75
N LYS A 334 22.75 -4.13 23.99
CA LYS A 334 23.37 -3.93 25.29
C LYS A 334 24.43 -2.86 25.10
N GLY A 335 24.13 -1.63 25.51
CA GLY A 335 24.89 -0.44 25.12
C GLY A 335 25.15 -0.39 23.60
N LEU A 336 26.42 -0.38 23.21
CA LEU A 336 26.88 -0.39 21.81
C LEU A 336 26.84 -1.77 21.14
N MET A 337 26.64 -2.84 21.92
CA MET A 337 26.57 -4.21 21.42
C MET A 337 25.17 -4.53 20.87
N THR A 338 25.12 -5.23 19.74
CA THR A 338 23.85 -5.68 19.12
C THR A 338 23.74 -7.20 19.12
N GLY A 339 22.52 -7.69 19.34
CA GLY A 339 22.17 -9.10 19.20
C GLY A 339 21.67 -9.43 17.79
N GLN A 340 20.99 -10.56 17.68
CA GLN A 340 20.38 -11.02 16.43
C GLN A 340 18.92 -10.58 16.32
N PRO A 341 18.41 -10.32 15.10
CA PRO A 341 17.00 -10.03 14.90
C PRO A 341 16.11 -11.22 15.28
N GLY A 342 15.01 -10.92 15.98
CA GLY A 342 13.96 -11.90 16.25
C GLY A 342 13.05 -12.19 15.05
N ASN A 343 12.06 -13.04 15.27
CA ASN A 343 10.97 -13.25 14.32
C ASN A 343 10.17 -11.95 14.13
N HIS A 344 9.68 -11.73 12.91
CA HIS A 344 8.85 -10.58 12.61
C HIS A 344 7.36 -10.87 12.88
N SER A 345 6.61 -9.83 13.20
CA SER A 345 5.14 -9.86 13.22
C SER A 345 4.59 -8.83 12.26
N ARG A 346 3.54 -9.23 11.54
CA ARG A 346 2.80 -8.37 10.62
C ARG A 346 1.70 -7.62 11.35
N ALA A 347 1.60 -6.34 11.07
CA ALA A 347 0.53 -5.49 11.55
C ALA A 347 -0.06 -4.64 10.42
N VAL A 348 -1.27 -4.15 10.65
CA VAL A 348 -1.98 -3.24 9.76
C VAL A 348 -2.32 -1.99 10.56
N PHE A 349 -2.00 -0.81 10.04
CA PHE A 349 -2.46 0.44 10.62
C PHE A 349 -3.98 0.50 10.59
N GLY A 350 -4.61 0.74 11.74
CA GLY A 350 -6.06 0.83 11.82
C GLY A 350 -6.57 2.10 11.14
N GLY A 351 -7.87 2.12 10.87
CA GLY A 351 -8.55 3.26 10.28
C GLY A 351 -9.95 2.88 9.83
N VAL A 352 -10.76 3.90 9.56
CA VAL A 352 -12.13 3.72 9.08
C VAL A 352 -12.15 3.90 7.57
N VAL A 353 -12.83 3.00 6.88
CA VAL A 353 -13.10 3.11 5.45
C VAL A 353 -14.04 4.31 5.24
N PRO A 354 -13.67 5.32 4.42
CA PRO A 354 -14.54 6.46 4.15
C PRO A 354 -15.87 6.06 3.52
N GLY A 355 -16.94 6.78 3.84
CA GLY A 355 -18.24 6.60 3.19
C GLY A 355 -18.27 7.17 1.76
N GLN A 356 -19.27 6.77 0.97
CA GLN A 356 -19.47 7.27 -0.41
C GLN A 356 -19.61 8.80 -0.45
N VAL A 357 -19.14 9.43 -1.53
CA VAL A 357 -19.36 10.86 -1.81
C VAL A 357 -20.43 11.06 -2.87
N THR A 358 -21.11 12.21 -2.81
CA THR A 358 -22.00 12.66 -3.89
C THR A 358 -21.22 13.55 -4.86
N LEU A 359 -20.99 13.05 -6.07
CA LEU A 359 -20.29 13.77 -7.14
C LEU A 359 -21.24 14.68 -7.91
N ASN A 360 -20.80 15.91 -8.15
CA ASN A 360 -21.41 16.86 -9.07
C ASN A 360 -20.37 17.37 -10.05
N GLY A 361 -20.83 17.91 -11.18
CA GLY A 361 -19.93 18.48 -12.16
C GLY A 361 -20.63 19.26 -13.26
N SER A 362 -19.83 20.00 -14.02
CA SER A 362 -20.24 20.77 -15.18
C SER A 362 -19.14 20.75 -16.24
N PRO A 363 -19.44 21.15 -17.47
CA PRO A 363 -18.42 21.48 -18.47
C PRO A 363 -17.46 22.56 -17.92
N GLY A 364 -16.20 22.51 -18.35
CA GLY A 364 -15.19 23.49 -17.97
C GLY A 364 -15.33 24.82 -18.73
N PRO A 365 -14.56 25.85 -18.36
CA PRO A 365 -14.57 27.15 -19.02
C PRO A 365 -13.94 27.12 -20.43
N THR A 366 -13.21 26.04 -20.76
CA THR A 366 -12.61 25.80 -22.07
C THR A 366 -13.11 24.48 -22.67
N ASP A 367 -12.84 24.25 -23.95
CA ASP A 367 -13.31 23.09 -24.72
C ASP A 367 -12.63 21.78 -24.35
N ASN A 368 -11.53 21.81 -23.60
CA ASN A 368 -10.78 20.64 -23.19
C ASN A 368 -10.83 20.38 -21.67
N GLU A 369 -11.83 20.94 -20.98
CA GLU A 369 -11.94 20.87 -19.52
C GLU A 369 -13.31 20.38 -19.04
N SER A 370 -13.32 19.77 -17.86
CA SER A 370 -14.52 19.57 -17.03
C SER A 370 -14.28 20.17 -15.64
N GLN A 371 -15.35 20.41 -14.89
CA GLN A 371 -15.29 20.84 -13.50
C GLN A 371 -16.05 19.86 -12.62
N LEU A 372 -15.38 19.33 -11.60
CA LEU A 372 -15.92 18.34 -10.66
C LEU A 372 -15.89 18.89 -9.25
N TRP A 373 -16.92 18.60 -8.46
CA TRP A 373 -16.95 18.91 -7.03
C TRP A 373 -17.83 17.92 -6.25
N TRP A 374 -17.49 17.70 -4.99
CA TRP A 374 -18.20 16.79 -4.10
C TRP A 374 -18.16 17.30 -2.66
N THR A 375 -19.01 16.73 -1.80
CA THR A 375 -18.93 16.99 -0.36
C THR A 375 -17.91 16.06 0.28
N ALA A 376 -17.07 16.60 1.17
CA ALA A 376 -16.14 15.78 1.93
C ALA A 376 -16.90 14.75 2.77
N THR A 377 -16.37 13.53 2.82
CA THR A 377 -16.85 12.48 3.73
C THR A 377 -15.94 12.41 4.96
N PRO A 378 -16.46 12.10 6.17
CA PRO A 378 -15.62 11.90 7.35
C PRO A 378 -14.50 10.88 7.09
N GLU A 379 -13.37 11.05 7.78
CA GLU A 379 -12.19 10.16 7.71
C GLU A 379 -11.44 10.12 6.37
N ALA A 380 -11.98 10.71 5.29
CA ALA A 380 -11.26 10.79 4.02
C ALA A 380 -10.05 11.72 4.12
N THR A 381 -8.89 11.19 3.75
CA THR A 381 -7.62 11.92 3.60
C THR A 381 -7.36 12.33 2.15
N GLY A 382 -8.13 11.81 1.19
CA GLY A 382 -8.02 12.16 -0.22
C GLY A 382 -9.09 11.48 -1.08
N TYR A 383 -9.01 11.72 -2.39
CA TYR A 383 -9.99 11.26 -3.37
C TYR A 383 -9.30 10.86 -4.68
N TYR A 384 -9.43 9.60 -5.12
CA TYR A 384 -9.07 9.23 -6.49
C TYR A 384 -10.15 9.70 -7.45
N ILE A 385 -9.71 10.26 -8.59
CA ILE A 385 -10.58 10.62 -9.69
C ILE A 385 -10.46 9.55 -10.75
N GLU A 386 -11.59 9.01 -11.18
CA GLU A 386 -11.68 8.02 -12.24
C GLU A 386 -12.52 8.57 -13.39
N VAL A 387 -12.05 8.32 -14.60
CA VAL A 387 -12.62 8.82 -15.86
C VAL A 387 -12.73 7.73 -16.90
N MET A 388 -13.75 7.81 -17.73
CA MET A 388 -13.96 6.95 -18.89
C MET A 388 -14.34 7.82 -20.09
N ASP A 389 -13.61 7.72 -21.19
CA ASP A 389 -13.89 8.42 -22.45
C ASP A 389 -14.92 7.60 -23.24
N LEU A 390 -16.18 8.04 -23.25
CA LEU A 390 -17.28 7.26 -23.81
C LEU A 390 -17.23 7.12 -25.33
N ALA A 391 -16.43 7.95 -26.01
CA ALA A 391 -16.24 7.85 -27.44
C ALA A 391 -15.10 6.89 -27.81
N ARG A 392 -14.13 6.66 -26.93
CA ARG A 392 -12.90 5.91 -27.26
C ARG A 392 -12.78 4.59 -26.54
N ASP A 393 -13.11 4.57 -25.25
CA ASP A 393 -12.97 3.42 -24.37
C ASP A 393 -14.11 3.40 -23.34
N PRO A 394 -15.34 3.09 -23.79
CA PRO A 394 -16.54 3.18 -22.96
C PRO A 394 -16.66 2.10 -21.89
N ASP A 395 -15.67 1.20 -21.78
CA ASP A 395 -15.66 0.06 -20.86
C ASP A 395 -14.54 0.13 -19.80
N THR A 396 -13.57 1.04 -19.96
CA THR A 396 -12.41 1.13 -19.09
C THR A 396 -12.41 2.41 -18.25
N TRP A 397 -12.32 2.23 -16.93
CA TRP A 397 -12.03 3.32 -16.01
C TRP A 397 -10.53 3.58 -15.97
N THR A 398 -10.12 4.80 -16.29
CA THR A 398 -8.77 5.30 -16.05
C THR A 398 -8.74 6.07 -14.74
N ARG A 399 -7.82 5.70 -13.84
CA ARG A 399 -7.64 6.36 -12.54
C ARG A 399 -6.44 7.30 -12.59
N LEU A 400 -6.54 8.46 -11.95
CA LEU A 400 -5.37 9.30 -11.71
C LEU A 400 -4.36 8.58 -10.80
N PRO A 401 -3.03 8.70 -11.05
CA PRO A 401 -2.04 7.99 -10.25
C PRO A 401 -2.03 8.36 -8.76
N TRP A 402 -2.57 9.53 -8.41
CA TRP A 402 -2.56 10.07 -7.06
C TRP A 402 -3.93 10.60 -6.67
N ALA A 403 -4.29 10.38 -5.41
CA ALA A 403 -5.48 10.97 -4.82
C ALA A 403 -5.28 12.48 -4.62
N VAL A 404 -6.31 13.27 -4.91
CA VAL A 404 -6.34 14.71 -4.61
C VAL A 404 -6.85 14.94 -3.19
N SER A 405 -6.35 15.98 -2.52
CA SER A 405 -6.79 16.34 -1.15
C SER A 405 -7.99 17.31 -1.15
N ALA A 406 -8.22 18.03 -2.24
CA ALA A 406 -9.34 18.96 -2.38
C ALA A 406 -10.66 18.22 -2.67
N THR A 407 -11.78 18.90 -2.41
CA THR A 407 -13.14 18.44 -2.75
C THR A 407 -13.63 18.92 -4.12
N SER A 408 -12.70 19.39 -4.95
CA SER A 408 -12.96 19.76 -6.33
C SER A 408 -11.74 19.44 -7.18
N PHE A 409 -12.00 19.16 -8.46
CA PHE A 409 -10.96 18.86 -9.44
C PHE A 409 -11.37 19.40 -10.81
N ARG A 410 -10.41 19.95 -11.54
CA ARG A 410 -10.60 20.46 -12.90
C ARG A 410 -9.68 19.71 -13.86
N PRO A 411 -10.13 18.57 -14.41
CA PRO A 411 -9.38 17.87 -15.44
C PRO A 411 -9.28 18.74 -16.71
N GLY A 412 -8.08 18.83 -17.27
CA GLY A 412 -7.80 19.40 -18.59
C GLY A 412 -7.28 18.34 -19.57
N LEU A 413 -6.91 18.76 -20.79
CA LEU A 413 -6.42 17.91 -21.87
C LEU A 413 -7.46 16.88 -22.37
N LEU A 414 -8.75 17.19 -22.24
CA LEU A 414 -9.84 16.40 -22.79
C LEU A 414 -10.06 16.73 -24.27
N TYR A 415 -10.75 15.85 -25.00
CA TYR A 415 -11.18 16.15 -26.37
C TYR A 415 -12.42 17.05 -26.36
N ALA A 416 -12.43 18.06 -27.22
CA ALA A 416 -13.55 18.97 -27.39
C ALA A 416 -14.82 18.24 -27.88
N GLY A 417 -15.95 18.57 -27.28
CA GLY A 417 -17.26 17.97 -27.57
C GLY A 417 -17.43 16.49 -27.20
N ASN A 418 -16.46 15.84 -26.56
CA ASN A 418 -16.57 14.44 -26.16
C ASN A 418 -17.33 14.27 -24.83
N TRP A 419 -18.00 13.13 -24.68
CA TRP A 419 -18.60 12.69 -23.43
C TRP A 419 -17.62 11.91 -22.56
N TYR A 420 -17.50 12.32 -21.30
CA TYR A 420 -16.70 11.66 -20.28
C TYR A 420 -17.57 11.24 -19.11
N ARG A 421 -17.39 10.02 -18.64
CA ARG A 421 -18.01 9.53 -17.41
C ARG A 421 -17.01 9.65 -16.26
N TRP A 422 -17.43 10.26 -15.17
CA TRP A 422 -16.60 10.55 -14.01
C TRP A 422 -17.16 9.90 -12.75
N ARG A 423 -16.27 9.40 -11.89
CA ARG A 423 -16.59 9.03 -10.50
C ARG A 423 -15.42 9.33 -9.58
N VAL A 424 -15.72 9.43 -8.29
CA VAL A 424 -14.74 9.76 -7.25
C VAL A 424 -14.72 8.65 -6.21
N VAL A 425 -13.52 8.20 -5.83
CA VAL A 425 -13.30 7.18 -4.80
C VAL A 425 -12.62 7.83 -3.59
N PRO A 426 -13.31 8.01 -2.46
CA PRO A 426 -12.71 8.57 -1.25
C PRO A 426 -11.75 7.56 -0.60
N VAL A 427 -10.65 8.05 -0.01
CA VAL A 427 -9.63 7.20 0.61
C VAL A 427 -9.19 7.72 1.99
N ASN A 428 -8.86 6.80 2.90
CA ASN A 428 -8.18 7.06 4.17
C ASN A 428 -6.87 6.27 4.19
N GLY A 429 -5.73 6.93 3.98
CA GLY A 429 -4.47 6.23 3.73
C GLY A 429 -4.57 5.34 2.48
N VAL A 430 -4.47 4.02 2.66
CA VAL A 430 -4.66 3.03 1.58
C VAL A 430 -6.03 2.35 1.61
N LEU A 431 -6.91 2.71 2.56
CA LEU A 431 -8.28 2.20 2.60
C LEU A 431 -9.14 2.96 1.59
N GLU A 432 -9.72 2.23 0.62
CA GLU A 432 -10.63 2.81 -0.38
C GLU A 432 -12.09 2.63 0.06
N GLY A 433 -12.84 3.74 0.03
CA GLY A 433 -14.29 3.73 0.17
C GLY A 433 -15.01 3.35 -1.13
N PRO A 434 -16.34 3.29 -1.12
CA PRO A 434 -17.12 3.05 -2.33
C PRO A 434 -17.04 4.25 -3.28
N ALA A 435 -16.93 3.97 -4.59
CA ALA A 435 -16.97 5.00 -5.61
C ALA A 435 -18.31 5.75 -5.60
N SER A 436 -18.30 7.04 -5.93
CA SER A 436 -19.53 7.83 -6.12
C SER A 436 -20.39 7.25 -7.24
N GLU A 437 -21.68 7.57 -7.21
CA GLU A 437 -22.50 7.47 -8.42
C GLU A 437 -21.84 8.29 -9.55
N PRO A 438 -21.75 7.76 -10.78
CA PRO A 438 -21.07 8.46 -11.84
C PRO A 438 -21.93 9.58 -12.42
N ILE A 439 -21.27 10.56 -13.05
CA ILE A 439 -21.89 11.57 -13.90
C ILE A 439 -21.26 11.56 -15.28
N GLU A 440 -22.02 11.90 -16.32
CA GLU A 440 -21.50 12.08 -17.67
C GLU A 440 -21.49 13.56 -18.02
N ILE A 441 -20.33 14.07 -18.42
CA ILE A 441 -20.12 15.47 -18.82
C ILE A 441 -19.63 15.48 -20.26
N ARG A 442 -20.33 16.23 -21.10
CA ARG A 442 -19.87 16.60 -22.43
C ARG A 442 -19.06 17.88 -22.33
N THR A 443 -17.82 17.85 -22.79
CA THR A 443 -17.00 19.06 -22.89
C THR A 443 -17.62 20.08 -23.85
N THR A 444 -17.24 21.34 -23.72
CA THR A 444 -17.61 22.38 -24.70
C THR A 444 -16.78 22.17 -25.99
N GLY A 445 -17.09 22.93 -27.02
CA GLY A 445 -16.46 22.83 -28.34
C GLY A 445 -17.15 21.86 -29.30
N VAL A 446 -16.59 21.79 -30.50
CA VAL A 446 -17.13 21.02 -31.63
C VAL A 446 -16.47 19.64 -31.67
N PRO A 447 -17.23 18.53 -31.56
CA PRO A 447 -16.68 17.19 -31.64
C PRO A 447 -16.25 16.86 -33.07
N GLN A 448 -15.20 16.04 -33.18
CA GLN A 448 -14.78 15.44 -34.45
C GLN A 448 -15.53 14.13 -34.67
N TYR A 449 -16.75 14.21 -35.20
CA TYR A 449 -17.54 13.01 -35.47
C TYR A 449 -16.86 12.11 -36.51
N THR A 450 -16.89 10.81 -36.23
CA THR A 450 -16.37 9.78 -37.13
C THR A 450 -17.49 9.01 -37.83
N ARG A 451 -18.72 9.13 -37.32
CA ARG A 451 -19.96 8.56 -37.85
C ARG A 451 -21.11 9.54 -37.70
N PHE A 452 -22.02 9.53 -38.66
CA PHE A 452 -23.27 10.26 -38.61
C PHE A 452 -24.39 9.34 -39.10
N PHE A 453 -25.37 9.03 -38.24
CA PHE A 453 -26.55 8.24 -38.57
C PHE A 453 -27.81 9.12 -38.51
N ALA A 454 -28.60 9.11 -39.58
CA ALA A 454 -29.88 9.80 -39.63
C ALA A 454 -31.01 8.75 -39.63
N LEU A 455 -31.63 8.54 -38.48
CA LEU A 455 -32.72 7.59 -38.26
C LEU A 455 -34.06 8.31 -38.33
N GLY A 456 -35.15 7.55 -38.23
CA GLY A 456 -36.49 8.09 -38.04
C GLY A 456 -37.47 7.70 -39.13
N ASP A 457 -38.53 8.48 -39.21
CA ASP A 457 -39.63 8.29 -40.13
C ASP A 457 -39.49 9.13 -41.42
N SER A 458 -40.62 9.33 -42.11
CA SER A 458 -40.74 10.10 -43.34
C SER A 458 -40.20 11.53 -43.25
N TYR A 459 -40.28 12.19 -42.09
CA TYR A 459 -39.76 13.55 -41.89
C TYR A 459 -38.22 13.58 -41.90
N SER A 460 -37.57 12.50 -41.46
CA SER A 460 -36.12 12.33 -41.56
C SER A 460 -35.69 11.74 -42.89
N ALA A 461 -36.54 10.93 -43.53
CA ALA A 461 -36.31 10.41 -44.88
C ALA A 461 -36.44 11.50 -45.96
N GLY A 462 -37.08 12.63 -45.65
CA GLY A 462 -37.25 13.76 -46.56
C GLY A 462 -38.35 13.53 -47.59
N ILE A 463 -39.36 12.73 -47.24
CA ILE A 463 -40.63 12.70 -47.97
C ILE A 463 -41.14 14.14 -48.06
N GLY A 464 -41.63 14.52 -49.23
CA GLY A 464 -42.16 15.86 -49.49
C GLY A 464 -41.29 16.71 -50.40
N ASN A 465 -39.99 16.41 -50.51
CA ASN A 465 -39.14 17.01 -51.55
C ASN A 465 -39.52 16.45 -52.94
N GLN A 466 -39.33 17.23 -54.00
CA GLN A 466 -39.72 16.82 -55.36
C GLN A 466 -38.95 15.60 -55.87
N ASP A 467 -37.74 15.39 -55.36
CA ASP A 467 -36.85 14.30 -55.70
C ASP A 467 -36.98 13.08 -54.78
N SER A 468 -37.89 13.13 -53.80
CA SER A 468 -38.26 11.95 -53.03
C SER A 468 -38.86 10.91 -53.98
N LYS A 469 -38.19 9.76 -54.09
CA LYS A 469 -38.52 8.76 -55.09
C LYS A 469 -39.61 7.83 -54.57
N ALA A 470 -40.81 7.97 -55.14
CA ALA A 470 -41.98 7.13 -54.83
C ALA A 470 -41.79 5.63 -55.14
N ASP A 471 -40.73 5.23 -55.88
CA ASP A 471 -40.40 3.84 -56.21
C ASP A 471 -39.35 3.20 -55.27
N GLN A 472 -38.82 3.94 -54.29
CA GLN A 472 -37.90 3.41 -53.27
C GLN A 472 -38.66 3.05 -51.98
N GLU A 473 -38.37 1.87 -51.44
CA GLU A 473 -39.04 1.26 -50.27
C GLU A 473 -39.10 2.17 -49.02
N CYS A 474 -38.16 3.11 -48.87
CA CYS A 474 -38.13 4.07 -47.75
C CYS A 474 -38.41 5.53 -48.14
N GLY A 475 -38.59 5.84 -49.44
CA GLY A 475 -38.89 7.18 -49.94
C GLY A 475 -37.88 8.27 -49.55
N VAL A 476 -36.58 7.96 -49.63
CA VAL A 476 -35.51 8.86 -49.23
C VAL A 476 -35.23 9.96 -50.27
N SER A 477 -34.86 11.16 -49.81
CA SER A 477 -34.43 12.29 -50.64
C SER A 477 -32.98 12.70 -50.31
N PRO A 478 -32.15 13.12 -51.28
CA PRO A 478 -30.86 13.75 -50.98
C PRO A 478 -30.99 15.17 -50.38
N ASN A 479 -32.19 15.76 -50.40
CA ASN A 479 -32.50 17.07 -49.83
C ASN A 479 -33.13 16.99 -48.42
N THR A 480 -32.91 15.89 -47.68
CA THR A 480 -33.36 15.82 -46.28
C THR A 480 -32.62 16.81 -45.41
N TRP A 481 -33.27 17.20 -44.30
CA TRP A 481 -32.63 18.04 -43.29
C TRP A 481 -31.35 17.43 -42.69
N ALA A 482 -31.20 16.11 -42.66
CA ALA A 482 -29.98 15.47 -42.19
C ALA A 482 -28.77 15.74 -43.10
N TYR A 483 -28.97 15.72 -44.42
CA TYR A 483 -27.94 16.11 -45.38
C TYR A 483 -27.66 17.62 -45.36
N LEU A 484 -28.72 18.44 -45.24
CA LEU A 484 -28.61 19.89 -45.20
C LEU A 484 -27.95 20.42 -43.91
N ALA A 485 -28.11 19.72 -42.78
CA ALA A 485 -27.51 20.11 -41.50
C ALA A 485 -26.03 19.70 -41.34
N ARG A 486 -25.49 18.91 -42.29
CA ARG A 486 -24.12 18.41 -42.24
C ARG A 486 -23.12 19.56 -42.34
N ALA A 487 -22.30 19.75 -41.31
CA ALA A 487 -21.16 20.67 -41.41
C ALA A 487 -20.08 20.11 -42.34
N PRO A 488 -19.20 20.94 -42.94
CA PRO A 488 -18.17 20.46 -43.87
C PRO A 488 -17.20 19.42 -43.28
N TRP A 489 -17.01 19.42 -41.96
CA TRP A 489 -16.16 18.48 -41.23
C TRP A 489 -16.92 17.29 -40.63
N ASP A 490 -18.25 17.27 -40.73
CA ASP A 490 -19.03 16.10 -40.32
C ASP A 490 -18.92 15.01 -41.41
N PRO A 491 -18.92 13.72 -41.02
CA PRO A 491 -19.02 12.64 -42.00
C PRO A 491 -20.37 12.71 -42.73
N GLN A 492 -20.43 12.11 -43.93
CA GLN A 492 -21.70 11.96 -44.63
C GLN A 492 -22.69 11.15 -43.77
N PRO A 493 -23.97 11.58 -43.68
CA PRO A 493 -24.96 10.82 -42.93
C PRO A 493 -25.23 9.48 -43.62
N GLU A 494 -25.17 8.38 -42.86
CA GLU A 494 -25.83 7.13 -43.23
C GLU A 494 -27.33 7.34 -42.97
N LEU A 495 -28.06 7.63 -44.05
CA LEU A 495 -29.51 7.86 -44.01
C LEU A 495 -30.23 6.51 -43.87
N LEU A 496 -30.74 6.27 -42.66
CA LEU A 496 -31.47 5.06 -42.26
C LEU A 496 -32.96 5.32 -42.05
N ALA A 497 -33.37 6.59 -42.03
CA ALA A 497 -34.76 6.99 -41.91
C ALA A 497 -35.61 6.39 -43.04
N CYS A 498 -36.84 5.99 -42.70
CA CYS A 498 -37.72 5.29 -43.62
C CYS A 498 -39.15 5.78 -43.47
N SER A 499 -39.81 6.08 -44.59
CA SER A 499 -41.22 6.47 -44.59
C SER A 499 -42.09 5.40 -43.91
N GLY A 500 -43.06 5.84 -43.10
CA GLY A 500 -43.94 4.95 -42.34
C GLY A 500 -43.33 4.30 -41.08
N ALA A 501 -42.05 4.51 -40.79
CA ALA A 501 -41.42 3.89 -39.62
C ALA A 501 -42.06 4.34 -38.29
N THR A 502 -42.27 3.36 -37.41
CA THR A 502 -42.65 3.51 -35.99
C THR A 502 -41.43 3.36 -35.07
N THR A 503 -41.58 3.61 -33.77
CA THR A 503 -40.53 3.34 -32.79
C THR A 503 -40.03 1.88 -32.83
N VAL A 504 -40.92 0.93 -33.15
CA VAL A 504 -40.57 -0.49 -33.32
C VAL A 504 -39.70 -0.70 -34.55
N ASP A 505 -39.97 0.01 -35.65
CA ASP A 505 -39.18 -0.12 -36.87
C ASP A 505 -37.77 0.46 -36.70
N VAL A 506 -37.65 1.57 -35.96
CA VAL A 506 -36.33 2.08 -35.57
C VAL A 506 -35.58 1.04 -34.74
N ASP A 507 -36.25 0.42 -33.77
CA ASP A 507 -35.67 -0.59 -32.89
C ASP A 507 -35.17 -1.84 -33.65
N LEU A 508 -35.99 -2.35 -34.56
CA LEU A 508 -35.74 -3.60 -35.30
C LEU A 508 -34.82 -3.42 -36.50
N TYR A 509 -34.98 -2.34 -37.27
CA TYR A 509 -34.38 -2.24 -38.61
C TYR A 509 -33.32 -1.15 -38.73
N GLN A 510 -33.48 -0.01 -38.06
CA GLN A 510 -32.55 1.12 -38.23
C GLN A 510 -31.44 1.10 -37.18
N LYS A 511 -31.79 0.94 -35.89
CA LYS A 511 -30.86 0.87 -34.75
C LYS A 511 -29.76 -0.15 -35.00
N GLY A 512 -30.10 -1.29 -35.61
CA GLY A 512 -29.23 -2.42 -35.97
C GLY A 512 -27.97 -2.04 -36.76
N ARG A 513 -27.99 -0.92 -37.49
CA ARG A 513 -26.90 -0.44 -38.33
C ARG A 513 -25.80 0.31 -37.57
N ILE A 514 -26.11 0.86 -36.40
CA ILE A 514 -25.13 1.55 -35.54
C ILE A 514 -24.24 0.50 -34.86
N PRO A 515 -22.92 0.41 -35.07
CA PRO A 515 -22.12 -0.63 -34.42
C PRO A 515 -22.29 -0.63 -32.89
N TRP A 516 -22.29 -1.81 -32.26
CA TRP A 516 -22.26 -1.90 -30.80
C TRP A 516 -20.92 -1.34 -30.29
N HIS A 517 -20.99 -0.40 -29.35
CA HIS A 517 -19.86 0.45 -28.93
C HIS A 517 -19.23 1.14 -30.14
N ALA A 518 -20.04 1.89 -30.89
CA ALA A 518 -19.60 2.62 -32.08
C ALA A 518 -18.29 3.39 -31.78
N PRO A 519 -17.19 3.10 -32.50
CA PRO A 519 -15.89 3.67 -32.18
C PRO A 519 -15.85 5.14 -32.57
N GLY A 520 -15.39 5.98 -31.65
CA GLY A 520 -15.24 7.42 -31.84
C GLY A 520 -16.51 8.24 -31.60
N PRO A 521 -16.40 9.58 -31.61
CA PRO A 521 -17.56 10.46 -31.47
C PRO A 521 -18.54 10.22 -32.61
N THR A 522 -19.83 10.09 -32.29
CA THR A 522 -20.90 9.74 -33.24
C THR A 522 -22.02 10.77 -33.17
N LEU A 523 -22.54 11.20 -34.32
CA LEU A 523 -23.74 12.03 -34.43
C LEU A 523 -24.94 11.15 -34.80
N ILE A 524 -26.04 11.27 -34.06
CA ILE A 524 -27.30 10.61 -34.36
C ILE A 524 -28.41 11.65 -34.42
N THR A 525 -29.22 11.64 -35.48
CA THR A 525 -30.36 12.55 -35.62
C THR A 525 -31.63 11.77 -35.97
N MET A 526 -32.81 12.18 -35.49
CA MET A 526 -34.08 11.53 -35.88
C MET A 526 -35.36 12.34 -35.64
N THR A 527 -36.43 11.95 -36.35
CA THR A 527 -37.85 12.17 -36.05
C THR A 527 -38.53 10.81 -35.87
N ILE A 528 -39.30 10.60 -34.81
CA ILE A 528 -40.08 9.36 -34.66
C ILE A 528 -41.27 9.55 -33.70
N GLY A 529 -42.32 8.75 -33.87
CA GLY A 529 -43.48 8.70 -32.99
C GLY A 529 -44.80 9.02 -33.70
N GLY A 530 -44.79 9.81 -34.78
CA GLY A 530 -46.02 10.20 -35.49
C GLY A 530 -46.81 9.01 -36.07
N ASN A 531 -46.09 8.03 -36.62
CA ASN A 531 -46.70 6.81 -37.16
C ASN A 531 -47.23 5.89 -36.07
N ASP A 532 -46.58 5.85 -34.89
CA ASP A 532 -47.05 5.07 -33.75
C ASP A 532 -48.40 5.57 -33.20
N VAL A 533 -48.64 6.89 -33.24
CA VAL A 533 -49.93 7.51 -32.86
C VAL A 533 -51.01 7.21 -33.90
N GLY A 534 -50.62 6.99 -35.16
CA GLY A 534 -51.55 6.82 -36.28
C GLY A 534 -51.98 8.14 -36.94
N PHE A 535 -51.12 9.17 -36.96
CA PHE A 535 -51.48 10.46 -37.57
C PHE A 535 -51.75 10.40 -39.07
N ALA A 536 -51.03 9.57 -39.84
CA ALA A 536 -51.27 9.46 -41.27
C ALA A 536 -52.65 8.84 -41.61
N PRO A 537 -53.08 7.73 -40.98
CA PRO A 537 -54.47 7.26 -41.06
C PRO A 537 -55.49 8.31 -40.62
N GLU A 538 -55.26 8.99 -39.50
CA GLU A 538 -56.21 9.99 -39.00
C GLU A 538 -56.36 11.19 -39.96
N LEU A 539 -55.26 11.69 -40.53
CA LEU A 539 -55.32 12.75 -41.53
C LEU A 539 -56.09 12.32 -42.79
N LYS A 540 -55.93 11.06 -43.24
CA LYS A 540 -56.71 10.51 -44.35
C LYS A 540 -58.20 10.44 -44.00
N ASP A 541 -58.52 10.01 -42.78
CA ASP A 541 -59.90 9.94 -42.30
C ASP A 541 -60.53 11.33 -42.23
N CYS A 542 -59.84 12.34 -41.69
CA CYS A 542 -60.33 13.73 -41.67
C CYS A 542 -60.60 14.26 -43.09
N ILE A 543 -59.72 13.97 -44.06
CA ILE A 543 -59.83 14.46 -45.45
C ILE A 543 -60.94 13.79 -46.24
N LEU A 544 -61.22 12.51 -45.98
CA LEU A 544 -62.17 11.69 -46.75
C LEU A 544 -63.55 11.54 -46.08
N SER A 545 -63.65 11.87 -44.79
CA SER A 545 -64.87 11.72 -44.00
C SER A 545 -65.90 12.83 -44.29
N THR A 546 -67.18 12.49 -44.21
CA THR A 546 -68.29 13.45 -44.23
C THR A 546 -68.71 13.91 -42.83
N VAL A 547 -68.02 13.45 -41.78
CA VAL A 547 -68.24 13.76 -40.36
C VAL A 547 -66.92 14.28 -39.76
N GLN A 548 -66.99 15.29 -38.89
CA GLN A 548 -65.81 15.84 -38.21
C GLN A 548 -64.99 14.76 -37.49
N CYS A 549 -63.69 14.69 -37.77
CA CYS A 549 -62.79 13.73 -37.12
C CYS A 549 -62.40 14.12 -35.68
N THR A 550 -62.76 15.33 -35.22
CA THR A 550 -62.40 15.88 -33.89
C THR A 550 -62.79 15.00 -32.70
N HIS A 551 -63.80 14.14 -32.84
CA HIS A 551 -64.22 13.19 -31.82
C HIS A 551 -63.13 12.16 -31.43
N ARG A 552 -62.10 11.98 -32.27
CA ARG A 552 -60.96 11.06 -32.05
C ARG A 552 -59.84 11.67 -31.21
N GLU A 553 -59.86 12.97 -30.95
CA GLU A 553 -58.81 13.68 -30.20
C GLU A 553 -58.46 13.05 -28.85
N PRO A 554 -59.42 12.58 -28.01
CA PRO A 554 -59.08 11.92 -26.75
C PRO A 554 -58.31 10.61 -26.93
N ALA A 555 -58.64 9.83 -27.96
CA ALA A 555 -57.96 8.57 -28.26
C ALA A 555 -56.53 8.81 -28.76
N LEU A 556 -56.34 9.84 -29.60
CA LEU A 556 -55.02 10.24 -30.10
C LEU A 556 -54.13 10.80 -28.98
N ASN A 557 -54.68 11.60 -28.06
CA ASN A 557 -53.95 12.06 -26.89
C ASN A 557 -53.49 10.88 -26.01
N ALA A 558 -54.35 9.88 -25.78
CA ALA A 558 -53.96 8.68 -25.05
C ALA A 558 -52.87 7.87 -25.79
N ALA A 559 -52.95 7.79 -27.12
CA ALA A 559 -51.91 7.14 -27.92
C ALA A 559 -50.56 7.88 -27.85
N ILE A 560 -50.58 9.23 -27.89
CA ILE A 560 -49.37 10.06 -27.69
C ILE A 560 -48.77 9.82 -26.31
N ASP A 561 -49.58 9.82 -25.25
CA ASP A 561 -49.10 9.62 -23.88
C ASP A 561 -48.46 8.25 -23.69
N ASN A 562 -49.01 7.22 -24.33
CA ASN A 562 -48.46 5.86 -24.32
C ASN A 562 -47.12 5.72 -25.07
N LEU A 563 -46.66 6.74 -25.81
CA LEU A 563 -45.34 6.71 -26.46
C LEU A 563 -44.19 7.04 -25.53
N TYR A 564 -44.45 7.70 -24.40
CA TYR A 564 -43.40 8.20 -23.52
C TYR A 564 -42.36 7.12 -23.18
N ASP A 565 -42.80 5.97 -22.69
CA ASP A 565 -41.89 4.89 -22.27
C ASP A 565 -41.14 4.26 -23.46
N ARG A 566 -41.81 4.12 -24.62
CA ARG A 566 -41.17 3.57 -25.84
C ARG A 566 -40.07 4.49 -26.35
N LEU A 567 -40.34 5.79 -26.44
CA LEU A 567 -39.35 6.79 -26.86
C LEU A 567 -38.19 6.83 -25.86
N ARG A 568 -38.48 6.85 -24.56
CA ARG A 568 -37.44 6.88 -23.51
C ARG A 568 -36.53 5.65 -23.59
N LEU A 569 -37.09 4.46 -23.77
CA LEU A 569 -36.32 3.22 -23.91
C LEU A 569 -35.49 3.21 -25.20
N LEU A 570 -36.07 3.60 -26.34
CA LEU A 570 -35.36 3.71 -27.61
C LEU A 570 -34.13 4.63 -27.49
N TYR A 571 -34.29 5.81 -26.88
CA TYR A 571 -33.19 6.75 -26.69
C TYR A 571 -32.10 6.22 -25.75
N ARG A 572 -32.50 5.52 -24.67
CA ARG A 572 -31.55 4.84 -23.77
C ARG A 572 -30.76 3.75 -24.50
N ASP A 573 -31.43 2.97 -25.33
CA ASP A 573 -30.79 1.92 -26.13
C ASP A 573 -29.78 2.48 -27.13
N LEU A 574 -30.08 3.61 -27.76
CA LEU A 574 -29.14 4.30 -28.65
C LEU A 574 -27.91 4.80 -27.89
N ARG A 575 -28.09 5.33 -26.67
CA ARG A 575 -26.96 5.69 -25.80
C ARG A 575 -26.14 4.47 -25.37
N LEU A 576 -26.76 3.32 -25.08
CA LEU A 576 -26.00 2.09 -24.78
C LEU A 576 -25.17 1.65 -26.00
N ARG A 577 -25.76 1.75 -27.20
CA ARG A 577 -25.11 1.32 -28.43
C ARG A 577 -23.96 2.24 -28.86
N ALA A 578 -24.12 3.54 -28.65
CA ALA A 578 -23.10 4.55 -28.91
C ALA A 578 -22.95 5.49 -27.69
N PRO A 579 -22.20 5.08 -26.64
CA PRO A 579 -22.09 5.82 -25.38
C PRO A 579 -21.59 7.26 -25.53
N GLY A 580 -20.65 7.48 -26.45
CA GLY A 580 -20.10 8.80 -26.76
C GLY A 580 -20.90 9.62 -27.78
N ALA A 581 -22.10 9.18 -28.17
CA ALA A 581 -22.87 9.85 -29.22
C ALA A 581 -23.59 11.11 -28.73
N ASP A 582 -23.59 12.11 -29.60
CA ASP A 582 -24.54 13.22 -29.54
C ASP A 582 -25.80 12.81 -30.31
N ILE A 583 -26.91 12.66 -29.59
CA ILE A 583 -28.20 12.22 -30.12
C ILE A 583 -29.15 13.42 -30.10
N PHE A 584 -29.56 13.88 -31.29
CA PHE A 584 -30.49 14.98 -31.50
C PHE A 584 -31.84 14.48 -32.02
N VAL A 585 -32.90 14.73 -31.27
CA VAL A 585 -34.26 14.31 -31.61
C VAL A 585 -35.11 15.52 -31.99
N ALA A 586 -35.60 15.54 -33.22
CA ALA A 586 -36.45 16.60 -33.72
C ALA A 586 -37.92 16.37 -33.31
N GLY A 587 -38.67 17.46 -33.21
CA GLY A 587 -40.14 17.40 -33.15
C GLY A 587 -40.76 17.38 -34.55
N TYR A 588 -42.09 17.42 -34.59
CA TYR A 588 -42.87 17.66 -35.80
C TYR A 588 -43.24 19.14 -35.94
N PRO A 589 -43.39 19.67 -37.16
CA PRO A 589 -43.71 21.08 -37.36
C PRO A 589 -45.20 21.33 -37.16
N GLN A 590 -45.61 22.60 -37.15
CA GLN A 590 -47.03 22.92 -37.25
C GLN A 590 -47.52 22.58 -38.66
N LEU A 591 -48.37 21.56 -38.79
CA LEU A 591 -48.78 21.04 -40.10
C LEU A 591 -49.76 21.94 -40.85
N VAL A 592 -50.69 22.58 -40.14
CA VAL A 592 -51.78 23.40 -40.70
C VAL A 592 -51.95 24.71 -39.93
N ALA A 593 -52.46 25.74 -40.59
CA ALA A 593 -52.78 27.04 -39.98
C ALA A 593 -54.29 27.18 -39.71
N PRO A 594 -54.74 27.37 -38.45
CA PRO A 594 -56.13 27.66 -38.14
C PRO A 594 -56.49 29.12 -38.41
N GLY A 595 -57.77 29.40 -38.70
CA GLY A 595 -58.35 30.74 -38.80
C GLY A 595 -58.09 31.48 -40.11
N LEU A 596 -57.52 30.84 -41.13
CA LEU A 596 -57.28 31.43 -42.46
C LEU A 596 -58.02 30.71 -43.59
N PRO A 597 -58.39 31.42 -44.67
CA PRO A 597 -58.80 30.79 -45.92
C PRO A 597 -57.63 29.95 -46.48
N CYS A 598 -57.82 28.63 -46.59
CA CYS A 598 -56.86 27.72 -47.23
C CYS A 598 -57.04 27.71 -48.76
N PRO A 599 -56.03 27.24 -49.54
CA PRO A 599 -56.25 26.78 -50.91
C PRO A 599 -57.41 25.76 -50.99
N ILE A 600 -58.08 25.70 -52.15
CA ILE A 600 -59.36 24.99 -52.33
C ILE A 600 -59.31 23.52 -51.85
N ALA A 601 -58.19 22.83 -52.01
CA ALA A 601 -58.04 21.41 -51.65
C ALA A 601 -58.14 21.16 -50.13
N ILE A 602 -57.31 21.80 -49.29
CA ILE A 602 -57.43 21.68 -47.83
C ILE A 602 -58.69 22.40 -47.31
N ASN A 603 -59.11 23.52 -47.93
CA ASN A 603 -60.32 24.21 -47.47
C ASN A 603 -61.60 23.42 -47.70
N ALA A 604 -61.61 22.53 -48.69
CA ALA A 604 -62.70 21.58 -48.92
C ALA A 604 -62.59 20.32 -48.06
N ALA A 605 -61.41 20.01 -47.52
CA ALA A 605 -61.11 18.73 -46.86
C ALA A 605 -60.95 18.80 -45.33
N LEU A 606 -60.59 19.96 -44.74
CA LEU A 606 -60.41 20.13 -43.30
C LEU A 606 -61.05 21.43 -42.82
N ASP A 607 -61.92 21.35 -41.82
CA ASP A 607 -62.51 22.53 -41.18
C ASP A 607 -61.59 23.15 -40.12
N ASP A 608 -62.00 24.30 -39.55
CA ASP A 608 -61.17 25.04 -38.59
C ASP A 608 -60.96 24.28 -37.25
N ASP A 609 -61.95 23.51 -36.80
CA ASP A 609 -61.86 22.76 -35.55
C ASP A 609 -60.92 21.56 -35.70
N GLU A 610 -60.95 20.89 -36.86
CA GLU A 610 -60.01 19.83 -37.23
C GLU A 610 -58.58 20.36 -37.34
N ARG A 611 -58.37 21.54 -37.93
CA ARG A 611 -57.05 22.18 -37.97
C ARG A 611 -56.55 22.53 -36.58
N ARG A 612 -57.40 23.04 -35.70
CA ARG A 612 -57.05 23.31 -34.30
C ARG A 612 -56.72 22.03 -33.54
N MET A 613 -57.43 20.93 -33.78
CA MET A 613 -57.09 19.61 -33.23
C MET A 613 -55.69 19.17 -33.67
N ILE A 614 -55.38 19.22 -34.97
CA ILE A 614 -54.07 18.84 -35.51
C ILE A 614 -52.94 19.62 -34.83
N VAL A 615 -53.10 20.94 -34.67
CA VAL A 615 -52.12 21.79 -33.98
C VAL A 615 -51.96 21.36 -32.51
N ARG A 616 -53.05 21.12 -31.77
CA ARG A 616 -52.98 20.67 -30.36
C ARG A 616 -52.28 19.32 -30.21
N LEU A 617 -52.59 18.36 -31.08
CA LEU A 617 -51.97 17.03 -31.08
C LEU A 617 -50.48 17.11 -31.41
N GLY A 618 -50.07 17.95 -32.36
CA GLY A 618 -48.66 18.20 -32.68
C GLY A 618 -47.89 18.77 -31.49
N VAL A 619 -48.47 19.76 -30.79
CA VAL A 619 -47.89 20.31 -29.55
C VAL A 619 -47.74 19.22 -28.48
N ARG A 620 -48.78 18.39 -28.28
CA ARG A 620 -48.75 17.30 -27.28
C ARG A 620 -47.66 16.27 -27.58
N LEU A 621 -47.55 15.83 -28.84
CA LEU A 621 -46.50 14.88 -29.23
C LEU A 621 -45.10 15.45 -29.01
N ASN A 622 -44.86 16.71 -29.40
CA ASN A 622 -43.57 17.35 -29.20
C ASN A 622 -43.19 17.49 -27.71
N ASN A 623 -44.16 17.70 -26.82
CA ASN A 623 -43.92 17.71 -25.38
C ASN A 623 -43.52 16.32 -24.86
N VAL A 624 -44.17 15.25 -25.33
CA VAL A 624 -43.80 13.87 -24.96
C VAL A 624 -42.41 13.50 -25.49
N ILE A 625 -42.08 13.86 -26.73
CA ILE A 625 -40.74 13.67 -27.30
C ILE A 625 -39.69 14.40 -26.47
N GLN A 626 -39.93 15.67 -26.13
CA GLN A 626 -39.01 16.49 -25.32
C GLN A 626 -38.77 15.88 -23.94
N GLN A 627 -39.82 15.42 -23.26
CA GLN A 627 -39.73 14.82 -21.94
C GLN A 627 -39.00 13.47 -21.98
N ALA A 628 -39.35 12.59 -22.93
CA ALA A 628 -38.68 11.31 -23.12
C ALA A 628 -37.18 11.49 -23.44
N ALA A 629 -36.84 12.48 -24.27
CA ALA A 629 -35.46 12.82 -24.59
C ALA A 629 -34.68 13.29 -23.35
N PHE A 630 -35.26 14.20 -22.57
CA PHE A 630 -34.66 14.69 -21.33
C PHE A 630 -34.40 13.56 -20.33
N ASP A 631 -35.39 12.71 -20.06
CA ASP A 631 -35.28 11.60 -19.10
C ASP A 631 -34.37 10.46 -19.59
N ALA A 632 -34.11 10.39 -20.89
CA ALA A 632 -33.12 9.49 -21.48
C ALA A 632 -31.72 10.11 -21.55
N GLY A 633 -31.54 11.40 -21.25
CA GLY A 633 -30.26 12.10 -21.35
C GLY A 633 -29.80 12.34 -22.80
N VAL A 634 -30.74 12.54 -23.71
CA VAL A 634 -30.50 12.92 -25.12
C VAL A 634 -31.06 14.32 -25.38
N VAL A 635 -30.67 14.93 -26.51
CA VAL A 635 -31.00 16.33 -26.79
C VAL A 635 -32.19 16.39 -27.74
N ALA A 636 -33.34 16.87 -27.26
CA ALA A 636 -34.43 17.23 -28.16
C ALA A 636 -34.31 18.69 -28.63
N PHE A 637 -34.82 18.96 -29.84
CA PHE A 637 -34.94 20.31 -30.42
C PHE A 637 -36.36 20.57 -30.95
N THR A 638 -37.38 20.09 -30.22
CA THR A 638 -38.78 20.20 -30.64
C THR A 638 -39.26 21.65 -30.69
N GLY A 639 -38.82 22.47 -29.73
CA GLY A 639 -39.15 23.90 -29.68
C GLY A 639 -38.55 24.71 -30.84
N GLU A 640 -37.30 24.42 -31.22
CA GLU A 640 -36.62 25.02 -32.34
C GLU A 640 -37.34 24.70 -33.66
N VAL A 641 -37.81 23.47 -33.84
CA VAL A 641 -38.67 23.11 -34.98
C VAL A 641 -40.01 23.84 -34.92
N MET A 642 -40.74 23.75 -33.81
CA MET A 642 -42.08 24.36 -33.70
C MET A 642 -42.05 25.87 -33.95
N SER A 643 -41.08 26.58 -33.38
CA SER A 643 -40.95 28.03 -33.53
C SER A 643 -40.74 28.47 -34.98
N ARG A 644 -40.05 27.68 -35.80
CA ARG A 644 -39.81 27.97 -37.22
C ARG A 644 -41.04 27.80 -38.10
N PHE A 645 -41.97 26.95 -37.69
CA PHE A 645 -43.21 26.68 -38.43
C PHE A 645 -44.45 27.35 -37.80
N ALA A 646 -44.25 28.11 -36.71
CA ALA A 646 -45.34 28.66 -35.91
C ALA A 646 -46.17 29.70 -36.68
N GLY A 647 -47.47 29.73 -36.36
CA GLY A 647 -48.39 30.73 -36.88
C GLY A 647 -48.84 30.41 -38.29
N ASN A 648 -49.04 31.46 -39.09
CA ASN A 648 -49.79 31.38 -40.35
C ASN A 648 -48.91 31.49 -41.60
N GLN A 649 -47.58 31.40 -41.43
CA GLN A 649 -46.64 31.59 -42.53
C GLN A 649 -46.29 30.28 -43.23
N HIS A 650 -45.81 29.28 -42.49
CA HIS A 650 -45.09 28.14 -43.08
C HIS A 650 -45.78 26.77 -42.96
N ALA A 651 -46.90 26.69 -42.24
CA ALA A 651 -47.76 25.50 -42.23
C ALA A 651 -48.39 25.27 -43.62
N ALA A 652 -49.01 24.11 -43.85
CA ALA A 652 -49.86 23.92 -45.02
C ALA A 652 -50.98 24.97 -45.00
N CYS A 653 -51.27 25.56 -46.16
CA CYS A 653 -52.10 26.77 -46.34
C CYS A 653 -51.54 28.08 -45.77
N GLY A 654 -50.29 28.12 -45.34
CA GLY A 654 -49.65 29.35 -44.92
C GLY A 654 -49.44 30.33 -46.08
N VAL A 655 -49.06 31.56 -45.74
CA VAL A 655 -48.74 32.61 -46.74
C VAL A 655 -47.51 32.23 -47.59
N GLU A 656 -46.56 31.49 -46.99
CA GLU A 656 -45.35 30.99 -47.62
C GLU A 656 -45.10 29.55 -47.10
N PRO A 657 -45.88 28.57 -47.57
CA PRO A 657 -45.88 27.24 -46.99
C PRO A 657 -44.52 26.58 -47.18
N TRP A 658 -44.04 25.89 -46.15
CA TRP A 658 -42.86 25.00 -46.19
C TRP A 658 -43.25 23.52 -46.04
N ILE A 659 -44.54 23.29 -45.85
CA ILE A 659 -45.20 21.99 -45.77
C ILE A 659 -46.07 21.85 -47.02
N ASN A 660 -46.02 20.67 -47.66
CA ASN A 660 -46.86 20.38 -48.80
C ASN A 660 -48.36 20.46 -48.45
N ASP A 661 -49.13 20.98 -49.40
CA ASP A 661 -50.60 20.88 -49.42
C ASP A 661 -51.03 19.40 -49.60
N LEU A 662 -52.32 19.14 -49.79
CA LEU A 662 -52.83 17.85 -50.21
C LEU A 662 -52.38 17.53 -51.64
N VAL A 663 -51.39 16.65 -51.78
CA VAL A 663 -50.82 16.26 -53.09
C VAL A 663 -51.55 15.02 -53.62
N LEU A 664 -52.63 15.22 -54.38
CA LEU A 664 -53.46 14.11 -54.89
C LEU A 664 -52.70 13.14 -55.82
N SER A 665 -51.66 13.61 -56.50
CA SER A 665 -50.81 12.78 -57.36
C SER A 665 -49.83 11.91 -56.57
N TYR A 666 -49.54 12.26 -55.31
CA TYR A 666 -48.66 11.50 -54.44
C TYR A 666 -49.02 11.77 -52.96
N LEU A 667 -50.06 11.08 -52.49
CA LEU A 667 -50.67 11.35 -51.18
C LEU A 667 -49.69 11.24 -50.01
N GLU A 668 -48.66 10.40 -50.12
CA GLU A 668 -47.63 10.24 -49.08
C GLU A 668 -46.80 11.52 -48.84
N SER A 669 -46.65 12.38 -49.85
CA SER A 669 -45.96 13.67 -49.70
C SER A 669 -46.78 14.76 -49.02
N SER A 670 -48.09 14.55 -48.85
CA SER A 670 -49.00 15.53 -48.24
C SER A 670 -48.61 15.79 -46.79
N PHE A 671 -48.69 17.05 -46.35
CA PHE A 671 -48.32 17.50 -45.00
C PHE A 671 -46.87 17.24 -44.59
N HIS A 672 -45.98 16.92 -45.52
CA HIS A 672 -44.56 16.80 -45.25
C HIS A 672 -43.78 18.05 -45.67
N PRO A 673 -42.65 18.36 -45.02
CA PRO A 673 -41.79 19.44 -45.44
C PRO A 673 -41.18 19.17 -46.82
N PHE A 674 -41.28 20.15 -47.72
CA PHE A 674 -40.48 20.19 -48.94
C PHE A 674 -39.20 21.01 -48.72
N GLU A 675 -38.49 21.42 -49.75
CA GLU A 675 -37.10 21.88 -49.66
C GLU A 675 -36.88 23.03 -48.62
N PRO A 676 -37.70 24.09 -48.55
CA PRO A 676 -37.59 25.12 -47.51
C PRO A 676 -37.86 24.61 -46.09
N GLY A 677 -38.78 23.66 -45.94
CA GLY A 677 -39.08 23.04 -44.65
C GLY A 677 -37.93 22.15 -44.15
N ASN A 678 -37.31 21.37 -45.04
CA ASN A 678 -36.12 20.60 -44.71
C ASN A 678 -34.94 21.52 -44.34
N LEU A 679 -34.77 22.65 -45.02
CA LEU A 679 -33.80 23.66 -44.63
C LEU A 679 -34.10 24.23 -43.23
N ALA A 680 -35.36 24.51 -42.91
CA ALA A 680 -35.76 24.99 -41.59
C ALA A 680 -35.42 23.98 -40.47
N TYR A 681 -35.64 22.69 -40.70
CA TYR A 681 -35.19 21.63 -39.78
C TYR A 681 -33.66 21.60 -39.63
N ALA A 682 -32.93 21.74 -40.73
CA ALA A 682 -31.47 21.73 -40.69
C ALA A 682 -30.91 22.92 -39.88
N LEU A 683 -31.51 24.10 -40.03
CA LEU A 683 -31.17 25.27 -39.23
C LEU A 683 -31.54 25.08 -37.76
N ALA A 684 -32.69 24.48 -37.44
CA ALA A 684 -33.08 24.14 -36.08
C ALA A 684 -32.07 23.21 -35.38
N LEU A 685 -31.61 22.17 -36.09
CA LEU A 685 -30.57 21.28 -35.60
C LEU A 685 -29.27 22.05 -35.36
N ASN A 686 -28.85 22.90 -36.30
CA ASN A 686 -27.60 23.65 -36.19
C ASN A 686 -27.60 24.64 -35.00
N ASP A 687 -28.72 25.33 -34.76
CA ASP A 687 -28.88 26.19 -33.59
C ASP A 687 -28.73 25.38 -32.30
N ARG A 688 -29.40 24.22 -32.21
CA ARG A 688 -29.30 23.33 -31.05
C ARG A 688 -27.88 22.81 -30.85
N ARG A 689 -27.21 22.38 -31.93
CA ARG A 689 -25.80 21.94 -31.90
C ARG A 689 -24.90 23.05 -31.40
N GLN A 690 -25.08 24.29 -31.84
CA GLN A 690 -24.29 25.42 -31.40
C GLN A 690 -24.45 25.68 -29.90
N LEU A 691 -25.68 25.57 -29.36
CA LEU A 691 -25.93 25.69 -27.93
C LEU A 691 -25.22 24.59 -27.13
N VAL A 692 -25.29 23.33 -27.58
CA VAL A 692 -24.60 22.20 -26.93
C VAL A 692 -23.08 22.34 -27.03
N ASN A 693 -22.55 22.81 -28.16
CA ASN A 693 -21.12 23.05 -28.33
C ASN A 693 -20.64 24.21 -27.43
N THR A 694 -21.43 25.27 -27.26
CA THR A 694 -21.06 26.41 -26.41
C THR A 694 -21.10 26.05 -24.94
N ASN A 695 -22.17 25.36 -24.51
CA ASN A 695 -22.45 25.16 -23.09
C ASN A 695 -21.99 23.80 -22.56
N GLY A 696 -21.69 22.84 -23.45
CA GLY A 696 -21.55 21.43 -23.09
C GLY A 696 -22.88 20.86 -22.58
N ALA A 697 -22.81 19.73 -21.88
CA ALA A 697 -23.98 19.09 -21.29
C ALA A 697 -23.60 18.18 -20.11
N VAL A 698 -24.57 17.92 -19.24
CA VAL A 698 -24.44 16.95 -18.14
C VAL A 698 -25.64 16.01 -18.18
N ARG A 699 -25.39 14.71 -18.04
CA ARG A 699 -26.46 13.70 -17.93
C ARG A 699 -26.09 12.61 -16.92
N ARG A 700 -27.11 11.88 -16.47
CA ARG A 700 -26.89 10.68 -15.65
C ARG A 700 -26.46 9.51 -16.56
N PRO A 701 -25.52 8.65 -16.09
CA PRO A 701 -25.27 7.35 -16.69
C PRO A 701 -26.55 6.50 -16.75
N LEU A 702 -26.54 5.50 -17.64
CA LEU A 702 -27.68 4.61 -17.87
C LEU A 702 -27.83 3.54 -16.80
#